data_AF-A0A428JRJ0-F1
#
_entry.id   AF-A0A428JRJ0-F1
#
_cell.length_a   1.000
_cell.length_b   1.000
_cell.length_c   1.000
_cell.angle_alpha   90.00
_cell.angle_beta   90.00
_cell.angle_gamma   90.00
#
_symmetry.space_group_name_H-M   'P 1'
#
loop_
_entity.id
_entity.type
_entity.pdbx_description
1 polymer ?
#
loop_
_entity_poly.entity_id
_entity_poly.type
_entity_poly.pdbx_seq_one_letter_code
_entity_poly.pdbx_strand_id
1 'polypeptide(L)'
;MMSLLSALSDAFAYLVRPKPAAPAVRPMTGIENTLLHSLLTPSSTEPEVQLLLLALIEEVGEKPYDTKLTELPAYRHLREQTPRLQGRVVVALARAVQVCAQEQNWQLRYALNDTLTSLLRVRLHLTQEEIVLLFGCFDLDFSKTDYEARRTGLWLYPFGLALGQLQKLLKTEALQEATRAYLEQLLHYLQTNQPTEVKTAQKLREMLHSGGEANLPTVTFSAADAFGQALNEFVAGLGTDPGAGPWLQLLQLWRRASGGQPTAKFQKEAQAAVAAIGPEAVATHYEVWLSALTKLPVQELSRNNAYGSYAYMEWHFLSSANQEAVKGLLWTSVPVLNAALLHGVAELAAKCYRKIPAKGQLAPSLGNAGVWVLAQGGLPGVTHLSRLYGAVKQTNTQGLIGRYLETASRQLGMTPAELEEMAVPEFGLVNGRAGYELGDYHAELVLAGGKAELHWTKAGKPLKSAPAALKSTHAEALRQLKLTHTQVQHTYTAQRDRLDRSYLAGRRIAWPRFRRYYLEHGLMGELTRALIWRIHHPNGSCHDARYYHGAWRTAQGEMLPEPTDADTLQLWHPVLAPTEEVLAWRSSLDAQQLRQPLKQAYREVYLLTPPEERTRTYSNRMAAHVLRQHQFSALARGRGWSYRLMGAYDKGYEADSATLELPMHELQAQFWVSEVNADNAWNDTGIWNYVSTDQVRFVRQNESVPVTDVPPLAFSEVMRDVDLFVGVASVGNDPLWRDNGGLVQYRNYWESYSFGELSEVAKTRKLALERLVPRLKIGRVSEIRGNFLEVKGKLRTYKIHLGSGNILMKPNDQYLCIVPDRSAKPAATAGVFLPFEGDAVLSIILSKAQLLMDDDTITDETITRQLRRE
;
A
#
# COMPACT_ATOMS: atom_id res chain seq x y z
N MET A 1 31.96 13.77 44.44
CA MET A 1 31.42 14.95 43.70
C MET A 1 32.44 15.56 42.74
N MET A 2 33.72 15.74 43.10
CA MET A 2 34.75 16.22 42.16
C MET A 2 35.21 15.20 41.09
N SER A 3 35.12 13.88 41.31
CA SER A 3 35.40 12.90 40.25
C SER A 3 34.27 12.75 39.22
N LEU A 4 33.04 13.14 39.59
CA LEU A 4 31.89 13.16 38.66
C LEU A 4 31.94 14.38 37.71
N LEU A 5 32.54 15.49 38.14
CA LEU A 5 32.74 16.68 37.29
C LEU A 5 33.90 16.50 36.29
N SER A 6 34.92 15.72 36.63
CA SER A 6 35.99 15.35 35.69
C SER A 6 35.50 14.39 34.60
N ALA A 7 34.67 13.39 34.94
CA ALA A 7 34.11 12.46 33.96
C ALA A 7 33.08 13.11 33.01
N LEU A 8 32.36 14.15 33.46
CA LEU A 8 31.46 14.93 32.60
C LEU A 8 32.21 15.88 31.65
N SER A 9 33.41 16.35 32.02
CA SER A 9 34.29 17.14 31.14
C SER A 9 34.87 16.29 30.01
N ASP A 10 35.28 15.06 30.30
CA ASP A 10 35.84 14.15 29.28
C ASP A 10 34.75 13.57 28.34
N ALA A 11 33.52 13.40 28.84
CA ALA A 11 32.38 12.99 28.01
C ALA A 11 31.90 14.10 27.05
N PHE A 12 32.02 15.38 27.44
CA PHE A 12 31.73 16.52 26.54
C PHE A 12 32.80 16.69 25.45
N ALA A 13 34.05 16.30 25.72
CA ALA A 13 35.14 16.36 24.74
C ALA A 13 35.06 15.26 23.65
N TYR A 14 34.41 14.13 23.92
CA TYR A 14 34.24 13.04 22.94
C TYR A 14 33.04 13.24 21.99
N LEU A 15 32.09 14.10 22.37
CA LEU A 15 30.93 14.51 21.55
C LEU A 15 31.26 15.61 20.52
N VAL A 16 32.50 16.11 20.51
CA VAL A 16 33.01 17.08 19.53
C VAL A 16 34.26 16.51 18.84
N ARG A 17 34.10 15.37 18.16
CA ARG A 17 35.03 15.05 17.06
C ARG A 17 34.51 15.69 15.79
N PRO A 18 35.23 16.63 15.15
CA PRO A 18 34.88 17.05 13.81
C PRO A 18 34.93 15.81 12.89
N LYS A 19 33.99 15.76 11.94
CA LYS A 19 33.97 14.78 10.83
C LYS A 19 35.39 14.53 10.31
N PRO A 20 35.72 13.33 9.81
CA PRO A 20 36.89 13.20 8.95
C PRO A 20 36.79 14.29 7.90
N ALA A 21 37.82 15.14 7.85
CA ALA A 21 37.80 16.31 7.00
C ALA A 21 37.36 15.87 5.60
N ALA A 22 36.30 16.50 5.09
CA ALA A 22 36.14 16.60 3.65
C ALA A 22 37.50 17.06 3.07
N PRO A 23 37.91 16.57 1.89
CA PRO A 23 39.16 17.02 1.28
C PRO A 23 39.24 18.53 1.43
N ALA A 24 40.34 19.01 2.04
CA ALA A 24 40.44 20.37 2.54
C ALA A 24 39.89 21.35 1.51
N VAL A 25 38.82 22.06 1.88
CA VAL A 25 38.32 23.20 1.11
C VAL A 25 39.45 24.21 1.13
N ARG A 26 40.19 24.32 0.02
CA ARG A 26 41.09 25.44 -0.19
C ARG A 26 40.21 26.70 -0.09
N PRO A 27 40.50 27.64 0.83
CA PRO A 27 39.86 28.94 0.76
C PRO A 27 40.16 29.53 -0.61
N MET A 28 39.12 29.98 -1.33
CA MET A 28 39.27 30.72 -2.58
C MET A 28 39.76 32.13 -2.28
N THR A 29 41.02 32.27 -1.86
CA THR A 29 41.74 33.52 -2.05
C THR A 29 42.53 33.37 -3.34
N GLY A 30 41.95 33.87 -4.43
CA GLY A 30 42.49 33.81 -5.77
C GLY A 30 41.91 32.66 -6.58
N ILE A 31 40.92 32.96 -7.42
CA ILE A 31 40.70 32.20 -8.65
C ILE A 31 42.07 32.17 -9.34
N GLU A 32 42.71 31.01 -9.44
CA GLU A 32 44.06 30.89 -9.98
C GLU A 32 44.09 31.61 -11.35
N ASN A 33 44.95 32.63 -11.44
CA ASN A 33 45.11 33.52 -12.59
C ASN A 33 45.24 32.76 -13.93
N THR A 34 45.66 31.49 -13.87
CA THR A 34 45.77 30.51 -14.96
C THR A 34 44.44 30.06 -15.58
N LEU A 35 43.40 29.80 -14.78
CA LEU A 35 42.08 29.33 -15.25
C LEU A 35 41.30 30.49 -15.90
N LEU A 36 41.43 31.69 -15.33
CA LEU A 36 40.98 32.92 -15.98
C LEU A 36 41.77 33.20 -17.28
N HIS A 37 43.09 33.02 -17.30
CA HIS A 37 43.88 33.20 -18.52
C HIS A 37 43.53 32.21 -19.65
N SER A 38 43.19 30.96 -19.34
CA SER A 38 42.77 29.94 -20.31
C SER A 38 41.36 30.21 -20.86
N LEU A 39 40.46 30.76 -20.05
CA LEU A 39 39.12 31.20 -20.45
C LEU A 39 39.10 32.50 -21.27
N LEU A 40 40.13 33.34 -21.13
CA LEU A 40 40.21 34.70 -21.67
C LEU A 40 41.24 34.88 -22.80
N THR A 41 41.89 33.79 -23.24
CA THR A 41 42.90 33.87 -24.30
C THR A 41 42.24 34.32 -25.62
N PRO A 42 42.73 35.40 -26.27
CA PRO A 42 42.00 36.06 -27.33
C PRO A 42 42.06 35.24 -28.61
N SER A 43 40.94 34.62 -28.99
CA SER A 43 40.76 34.21 -30.39
C SER A 43 39.33 34.30 -30.93
N SER A 44 38.31 34.75 -30.19
CA SER A 44 36.98 34.99 -30.80
C SER A 44 35.90 35.73 -29.96
N THR A 45 36.16 36.17 -28.73
CA THR A 45 35.11 36.68 -27.83
C THR A 45 35.11 38.21 -27.77
N GLU A 46 33.95 38.85 -28.00
CA GLU A 46 33.82 40.30 -27.89
C GLU A 46 34.04 40.80 -26.44
N PRO A 47 34.62 42.00 -26.25
CA PRO A 47 34.94 42.54 -24.92
C PRO A 47 33.73 42.58 -23.97
N GLU A 48 32.54 42.86 -24.48
CA GLU A 48 31.30 42.89 -23.69
C GLU A 48 30.90 41.51 -23.16
N VAL A 49 31.02 40.47 -23.99
CA VAL A 49 30.75 39.07 -23.58
C VAL A 49 31.77 38.63 -22.54
N GLN A 50 33.03 39.05 -22.70
CA GLN A 50 34.11 38.73 -21.78
C GLN A 50 33.88 39.33 -20.38
N LEU A 51 33.51 40.61 -20.31
CA LEU A 51 33.21 41.29 -19.04
C LEU A 51 32.04 40.63 -18.30
N LEU A 52 30.96 40.30 -19.02
CA LEU A 52 29.79 39.65 -18.44
C LEU A 52 30.10 38.23 -17.96
N LEU A 53 30.89 37.47 -18.73
CA LEU A 53 31.28 36.12 -18.36
C LEU A 53 32.19 36.12 -17.11
N LEU A 54 33.12 37.07 -17.03
CA LEU A 54 34.02 37.23 -15.88
C LEU A 54 33.26 37.51 -14.59
N ALA A 55 32.41 38.53 -14.61
CA ALA A 55 31.60 38.90 -13.46
C ALA A 55 30.71 37.72 -13.00
N LEU A 56 30.17 36.96 -13.96
CA LEU A 56 29.36 35.79 -13.67
C LEU A 56 30.17 34.64 -13.05
N ILE A 57 31.38 34.36 -13.56
CA ILE A 57 32.24 33.28 -13.03
C ILE A 57 32.70 33.62 -11.61
N GLU A 58 33.06 34.87 -11.35
CA GLU A 58 33.48 35.35 -10.03
C GLU A 58 32.35 35.21 -9.01
N GLU A 59 31.18 35.79 -9.28
CA GLU A 59 30.04 35.71 -8.36
C GLU A 59 29.51 34.29 -8.16
N VAL A 60 29.48 33.46 -9.22
CA VAL A 60 29.02 32.07 -9.14
C VAL A 60 30.03 31.19 -8.42
N GLY A 61 31.33 31.45 -8.58
CA GLY A 61 32.39 30.74 -7.87
C GLY A 61 32.34 30.96 -6.37
N GLU A 62 32.04 32.18 -5.93
CA GLU A 62 31.98 32.57 -4.50
C GLU A 62 30.60 32.38 -3.86
N LYS A 63 29.59 32.00 -4.66
CA LYS A 63 28.19 31.88 -4.23
C LYS A 63 27.99 30.84 -3.10
N PRO A 64 27.40 31.25 -1.95
CA PRO A 64 26.95 30.31 -0.91
C PRO A 64 25.85 29.34 -1.40
N TYR A 65 25.72 28.19 -0.74
CA TYR A 65 24.79 27.13 -1.15
C TYR A 65 23.32 27.55 -1.07
N ASP A 66 22.95 28.42 -0.13
CA ASP A 66 21.60 28.91 0.13
C ASP A 66 21.17 30.12 -0.71
N THR A 67 22.11 30.85 -1.30
CA THR A 67 21.83 31.99 -2.19
C THR A 67 21.22 31.51 -3.50
N LYS A 68 20.21 32.20 -4.04
CA LYS A 68 19.66 31.85 -5.37
C LYS A 68 20.45 32.52 -6.49
N LEU A 69 20.54 31.88 -7.65
CA LEU A 69 21.17 32.47 -8.85
C LEU A 69 20.55 33.83 -9.22
N THR A 70 19.24 34.00 -8.98
CA THR A 70 18.50 35.25 -9.21
C THR A 70 18.89 36.40 -8.29
N GLU A 71 19.62 36.13 -7.21
CA GLU A 71 20.07 37.13 -6.24
C GLU A 71 21.44 37.74 -6.65
N LEU A 72 22.19 37.04 -7.52
CA LEU A 72 23.49 37.47 -8.01
C LEU A 72 23.39 38.71 -8.93
N PRO A 73 24.08 39.82 -8.62
CA PRO A 73 24.09 41.02 -9.45
C PRO A 73 24.51 40.77 -10.91
N ALA A 74 25.60 40.05 -11.16
CA ALA A 74 26.07 39.74 -12.51
C ALA A 74 25.04 38.92 -13.30
N TYR A 75 24.37 37.96 -12.64
CA TYR A 75 23.29 37.20 -13.27
C TYR A 75 22.09 38.08 -13.60
N ARG A 76 21.64 38.95 -12.69
CA ARG A 76 20.53 39.89 -12.95
C ARG A 76 20.87 40.83 -14.10
N HIS A 77 22.07 41.40 -14.09
CA HIS A 77 22.54 42.27 -15.15
C HIS A 77 22.57 41.57 -16.51
N LEU A 78 23.08 40.32 -16.58
CA LEU A 78 23.04 39.51 -17.80
C LEU A 78 21.60 39.25 -18.28
N ARG A 79 20.66 39.05 -17.35
CA ARG A 79 19.24 38.79 -17.68
C ARG A 79 18.52 40.01 -18.26
N GLU A 80 19.02 41.22 -18.03
CA GLU A 80 18.52 42.47 -18.61
C GLU A 80 19.08 42.73 -20.01
N GLN A 81 20.14 42.03 -20.41
CA GLN A 81 20.75 42.18 -21.73
C GLN A 81 19.88 41.63 -22.87
N THR A 82 20.21 41.99 -24.10
CA THR A 82 19.48 41.50 -25.29
C THR A 82 19.56 39.96 -25.40
N PRO A 83 18.53 39.28 -25.96
CA PRO A 83 18.57 37.83 -26.18
C PRO A 83 19.74 37.34 -27.05
N ARG A 84 20.30 38.23 -27.89
CA ARG A 84 21.50 37.97 -28.68
C ARG A 84 22.74 37.94 -27.80
N LEU A 85 22.93 38.95 -26.95
CA LEU A 85 24.08 39.02 -26.03
C LEU A 85 24.03 37.89 -25.00
N GLN A 86 22.84 37.59 -24.44
CA GLN A 86 22.63 36.43 -23.57
C GLN A 86 23.01 35.12 -24.26
N GLY A 87 22.63 34.94 -25.54
CA GLY A 87 23.00 33.76 -26.32
C GLY A 87 24.51 33.59 -26.48
N ARG A 88 25.23 34.68 -26.74
CA ARG A 88 26.69 34.63 -26.90
C ARG A 88 27.42 34.34 -25.60
N VAL A 89 26.95 34.90 -24.48
CA VAL A 89 27.45 34.55 -23.15
C VAL A 89 27.18 33.07 -22.84
N VAL A 90 26.04 32.51 -23.26
CA VAL A 90 25.73 31.08 -23.11
C VAL A 90 26.73 30.18 -23.86
N VAL A 91 27.14 30.54 -25.08
CA VAL A 91 28.17 29.80 -25.83
C VAL A 91 29.52 29.86 -25.11
N ALA A 92 29.91 31.04 -24.63
CA ALA A 92 31.17 31.21 -23.90
C ALA A 92 31.16 30.49 -22.53
N LEU A 93 30.02 30.49 -21.84
CA LEU A 93 29.81 29.78 -20.59
C LEU A 93 29.91 28.26 -20.77
N ALA A 94 29.35 27.70 -21.86
CA ALA A 94 29.47 26.28 -22.15
C ALA A 94 30.93 25.84 -22.36
N ARG A 95 31.73 26.67 -23.05
CA ARG A 95 33.19 26.45 -23.15
C ARG A 95 33.86 26.52 -21.78
N ALA A 96 33.46 27.46 -20.92
CA ALA A 96 34.01 27.58 -19.58
C ALA A 96 33.72 26.34 -18.71
N VAL A 97 32.52 25.76 -18.82
CA VAL A 97 32.17 24.49 -18.16
C VAL A 97 33.08 23.35 -18.63
N GLN A 98 33.42 23.30 -19.93
CA GLN A 98 34.33 22.30 -20.49
C GLN A 98 35.77 22.47 -19.99
N VAL A 99 36.28 23.70 -19.93
CA VAL A 99 37.61 23.99 -19.36
C VAL A 99 37.67 23.58 -17.89
N CYS A 100 36.64 23.88 -17.09
CA CYS A 100 36.56 23.43 -15.70
C CYS A 100 36.57 21.90 -15.57
N ALA A 101 35.98 21.18 -16.54
CA ALA A 101 36.02 19.72 -16.58
C ALA A 101 37.44 19.19 -16.85
N GLN A 102 38.16 19.80 -17.79
CA GLN A 102 39.54 19.43 -18.14
C GLN A 102 40.51 19.70 -16.98
N GLU A 103 40.32 20.81 -16.28
CA GLU A 103 41.12 21.21 -15.11
C GLU A 103 40.65 20.55 -13.79
N GLN A 104 39.66 19.66 -13.84
CA GLN A 104 39.08 18.96 -12.69
C GLN A 104 38.52 19.88 -11.58
N ASN A 105 38.11 21.11 -11.94
CA ASN A 105 37.42 22.03 -11.04
C ASN A 105 35.92 21.72 -10.97
N TRP A 106 35.56 20.67 -10.25
CA TRP A 106 34.19 20.17 -10.16
C TRP A 106 33.21 21.16 -9.53
N GLN A 107 33.64 21.90 -8.52
CA GLN A 107 32.78 22.86 -7.82
C GLN A 107 32.34 23.99 -8.76
N LEU A 108 33.28 24.62 -9.47
CA LEU A 108 32.96 25.66 -10.43
C LEU A 108 32.21 25.10 -11.63
N ARG A 109 32.57 23.90 -12.12
CA ARG A 109 31.84 23.21 -13.20
C ARG A 109 30.35 23.06 -12.88
N TYR A 110 29.99 22.60 -11.69
CA TYR A 110 28.58 22.43 -11.31
C TYR A 110 27.85 23.77 -11.26
N ALA A 111 28.45 24.78 -10.64
CA ALA A 111 27.84 26.09 -10.49
C ALA A 111 27.63 26.81 -11.85
N LEU A 112 28.60 26.69 -12.77
CA LEU A 112 28.47 27.21 -14.14
C LEU A 112 27.45 26.42 -14.96
N ASN A 113 27.34 25.10 -14.78
CA ASN A 113 26.36 24.27 -15.47
C ASN A 113 24.91 24.56 -15.02
N ASP A 114 24.69 24.85 -13.73
CA ASP A 114 23.39 25.31 -13.22
C ASP A 114 23.01 26.67 -13.83
N THR A 115 23.99 27.56 -13.96
CA THR A 115 23.83 28.87 -14.59
C THR A 115 23.49 28.74 -16.08
N LEU A 116 24.21 27.89 -16.81
CA LEU A 116 23.96 27.56 -18.21
C LEU A 116 22.55 27.00 -18.41
N THR A 117 22.15 26.06 -17.54
CA THR A 117 20.81 25.45 -17.55
C THR A 117 19.72 26.51 -17.35
N SER A 118 19.94 27.46 -16.45
CA SER A 118 18.99 28.54 -16.18
C SER A 118 18.81 29.47 -17.39
N LEU A 119 19.91 29.87 -18.04
CA LEU A 119 19.88 30.77 -19.20
C LEU A 119 19.21 30.13 -20.42
N LEU A 120 19.44 28.83 -20.66
CA LEU A 120 18.86 28.10 -21.78
C LEU A 120 17.34 27.86 -21.67
N ARG A 121 16.71 28.10 -20.52
CA ARG A 121 15.24 28.01 -20.36
C ARG A 121 14.49 29.14 -21.07
N VAL A 122 15.17 30.25 -21.36
CA VAL A 122 14.56 31.41 -22.03
C VAL A 122 14.86 31.39 -23.52
N ARG A 123 14.04 32.06 -24.34
CA ARG A 123 14.27 32.15 -25.78
C ARG A 123 15.50 33.03 -26.04
N LEU A 124 16.53 32.46 -26.67
CA LEU A 124 17.76 33.15 -27.04
C LEU A 124 17.82 33.37 -28.56
N HIS A 125 18.60 34.34 -29.01
CA HIS A 125 18.86 34.57 -30.44
C HIS A 125 20.23 33.98 -30.80
N LEU A 126 20.27 32.65 -30.93
CA LEU A 126 21.45 31.88 -31.35
C LEU A 126 21.33 31.52 -32.85
N THR A 127 22.47 31.46 -33.54
CA THR A 127 22.53 30.90 -34.90
C THR A 127 22.59 29.38 -34.86
N GLN A 128 22.30 28.70 -35.98
CA GLN A 128 22.42 27.24 -36.06
C GLN A 128 23.87 26.78 -35.78
N GLU A 129 24.88 27.52 -36.25
CA GLU A 129 26.30 27.26 -35.96
C GLU A 129 26.62 27.36 -34.45
N GLU A 130 26.12 28.38 -33.76
CA GLU A 130 26.33 28.55 -32.32
C GLU A 130 25.67 27.43 -31.50
N ILE A 131 24.53 26.91 -31.96
CA ILE A 131 23.88 25.77 -31.31
C ILE A 131 24.68 24.48 -31.54
N VAL A 132 25.24 24.28 -32.74
CA VAL A 132 26.15 23.15 -33.00
C VAL A 132 27.41 23.26 -32.14
N LEU A 133 27.96 24.47 -31.96
CA LEU A 133 29.07 24.72 -31.05
C LEU A 133 28.73 24.37 -29.59
N LEU A 134 27.51 24.69 -29.13
CA LEU A 134 27.03 24.27 -27.81
C LEU A 134 27.01 22.75 -27.68
N PHE A 135 26.52 22.02 -28.68
CA PHE A 135 26.53 20.56 -28.65
C PHE A 135 27.96 19.99 -28.58
N GLY A 136 28.91 20.60 -29.28
CA GLY A 136 30.34 20.23 -29.20
C GLY A 136 30.95 20.46 -27.81
N CYS A 137 30.47 21.44 -27.04
CA CYS A 137 30.95 21.71 -25.68
C CYS A 137 30.42 20.72 -24.62
N PHE A 138 29.47 19.85 -24.98
CA PHE A 138 28.83 18.92 -24.05
C PHE A 138 29.54 17.57 -23.98
N ASP A 139 30.83 17.48 -24.33
CA ASP A 139 31.62 16.25 -24.31
C ASP A 139 30.98 15.05 -25.06
N LEU A 140 30.20 15.35 -26.11
CA LEU A 140 29.68 14.33 -27.02
C LEU A 140 30.79 13.88 -27.98
N ASP A 141 31.52 12.84 -27.58
CA ASP A 141 32.56 12.21 -28.37
C ASP A 141 31.99 11.05 -29.20
N PHE A 142 31.76 11.29 -30.49
CA PHE A 142 31.17 10.29 -31.40
C PHE A 142 32.04 9.05 -31.62
N SER A 143 33.32 9.07 -31.21
CA SER A 143 34.18 7.88 -31.24
C SER A 143 33.94 6.94 -30.04
N LYS A 144 33.36 7.46 -28.95
CA LYS A 144 33.09 6.70 -27.73
C LYS A 144 31.64 6.21 -27.71
N THR A 145 31.44 4.91 -27.87
CA THR A 145 30.09 4.31 -27.95
C THR A 145 29.61 3.73 -26.61
N ASP A 146 30.31 3.97 -25.51
CA ASP A 146 29.84 3.54 -24.18
C ASP A 146 28.71 4.45 -23.64
N TYR A 147 27.97 3.92 -22.67
CA TYR A 147 26.83 4.61 -22.09
C TYR A 147 27.24 5.85 -21.26
N GLU A 148 28.39 5.82 -20.58
CA GLU A 148 28.79 6.93 -19.71
C GLU A 148 29.22 8.16 -20.53
N ALA A 149 29.85 7.97 -21.69
CA ALA A 149 30.12 9.03 -22.65
C ALA A 149 28.83 9.71 -23.13
N ARG A 150 27.82 8.93 -23.55
CA ARG A 150 26.50 9.45 -23.96
C ARG A 150 25.75 10.11 -22.81
N ARG A 151 25.72 9.48 -21.63
CA ARG A 151 25.05 10.00 -20.43
C ARG A 151 25.65 11.34 -20.03
N THR A 152 26.97 11.49 -20.12
CA THR A 152 27.65 12.75 -19.81
C THR A 152 27.13 13.86 -20.69
N GLY A 153 27.16 13.71 -22.01
CA GLY A 153 26.74 14.79 -22.91
C GLY A 153 25.23 15.04 -22.99
N LEU A 154 24.41 14.01 -22.84
CA LEU A 154 22.95 14.14 -22.98
C LEU A 154 22.23 14.49 -21.67
N TRP A 155 22.83 14.17 -20.51
CA TRP A 155 22.18 14.30 -19.20
C TRP A 155 22.90 15.25 -18.24
N LEU A 156 24.24 15.22 -18.16
CA LEU A 156 24.97 16.14 -17.27
C LEU A 156 24.96 17.58 -17.80
N TYR A 157 24.88 17.74 -19.12
CA TYR A 157 24.71 19.04 -19.78
C TYR A 157 23.24 19.30 -20.16
N PRO A 158 22.82 20.58 -20.30
CA PRO A 158 21.47 20.97 -20.70
C PRO A 158 21.17 20.72 -22.19
N PHE A 159 21.60 19.59 -22.76
CA PHE A 159 21.45 19.23 -24.17
C PHE A 159 20.01 19.35 -24.66
N GLY A 160 19.05 18.82 -23.89
CA GLY A 160 17.64 18.89 -24.26
C GLY A 160 17.07 20.31 -24.36
N LEU A 161 17.61 21.27 -23.60
CA LEU A 161 17.22 22.68 -23.68
C LEU A 161 17.86 23.35 -24.90
N ALA A 162 19.15 23.09 -25.17
CA ALA A 162 19.83 23.57 -26.37
C ALA A 162 19.16 23.05 -27.65
N LEU A 163 18.80 21.76 -27.70
CA LEU A 163 18.01 21.17 -28.78
C LEU A 163 16.64 21.87 -28.94
N GLY A 164 16.03 22.29 -27.84
CA GLY A 164 14.80 23.06 -27.84
C GLY A 164 14.96 24.48 -28.41
N GLN A 165 16.14 25.09 -28.31
CA GLN A 165 16.43 26.37 -28.98
C GLN A 165 16.52 26.17 -30.49
N LEU A 166 17.21 25.12 -30.96
CA LEU A 166 17.28 24.79 -32.40
C LEU A 166 15.89 24.53 -32.99
N GLN A 167 15.07 23.72 -32.30
CA GLN A 167 13.70 23.46 -32.74
C GLN A 167 12.86 24.73 -32.88
N LYS A 168 13.07 25.74 -32.03
CA LYS A 168 12.38 27.03 -32.14
C LYS A 168 12.92 27.86 -33.30
N LEU A 169 14.22 27.84 -33.55
CA LEU A 169 14.88 28.54 -34.64
C LEU A 169 14.44 28.01 -36.02
N LEU A 170 14.34 26.68 -36.16
CA LEU A 170 13.90 26.01 -37.38
C LEU A 170 12.42 26.27 -37.76
N LYS A 171 11.65 26.94 -36.89
CA LYS A 171 10.30 27.42 -37.25
C LYS A 171 10.35 28.66 -38.14
N THR A 172 11.47 29.37 -38.15
CA THR A 172 11.66 30.64 -38.86
C THR A 172 12.78 30.60 -39.88
N GLU A 173 13.67 29.59 -39.81
CA GLU A 173 14.83 29.44 -40.70
C GLU A 173 14.90 28.02 -41.27
N ALA A 174 15.40 27.89 -42.50
CA ALA A 174 15.67 26.58 -43.11
C ALA A 174 16.87 25.89 -42.45
N LEU A 175 16.83 24.56 -42.35
CA LEU A 175 17.93 23.76 -41.79
C LEU A 175 19.17 23.85 -42.70
N GLN A 176 20.27 24.36 -42.16
CA GLN A 176 21.54 24.48 -42.87
C GLN A 176 22.23 23.11 -43.03
N GLU A 177 22.99 22.93 -44.11
CA GLU A 177 23.63 21.65 -44.45
C GLU A 177 24.62 21.16 -43.37
N ALA A 178 25.42 22.07 -42.81
CA ALA A 178 26.36 21.73 -41.73
C ALA A 178 25.63 21.27 -40.46
N THR A 179 24.50 21.90 -40.12
CA THR A 179 23.66 21.51 -38.99
C THR A 179 22.96 20.18 -39.25
N ARG A 180 22.45 19.97 -40.47
CA ARG A 180 21.87 18.69 -40.91
C ARG A 180 22.87 17.55 -40.72
N ALA A 181 24.09 17.69 -41.23
CA ALA A 181 25.13 16.67 -41.11
C ALA A 181 25.43 16.31 -39.64
N TYR A 182 25.51 17.31 -38.75
CA TYR A 182 25.71 17.07 -37.32
C TYR A 182 24.54 16.30 -36.68
N LEU A 183 23.29 16.69 -36.98
CA LEU A 183 22.11 16.02 -36.43
C LEU A 183 21.96 14.58 -36.94
N GLU A 184 22.33 14.31 -38.19
CA GLU A 184 22.37 12.95 -38.77
C GLU A 184 23.43 12.08 -38.08
N GLN A 185 24.63 12.62 -37.86
CA GLN A 185 25.69 11.94 -37.12
C GLN A 185 25.27 11.64 -35.68
N LEU A 186 24.66 12.61 -34.99
CA LEU A 186 24.13 12.42 -33.64
C LEU A 186 22.99 11.38 -33.64
N LEU A 187 22.10 11.39 -34.62
CA LEU A 187 21.03 10.39 -34.73
C LEU A 187 21.60 8.97 -34.89
N HIS A 188 22.66 8.81 -35.68
CA HIS A 188 23.38 7.56 -35.82
C HIS A 188 24.08 7.14 -34.53
N TYR A 189 24.59 8.10 -33.76
CA TYR A 189 25.26 7.86 -32.48
C TYR A 189 24.31 7.37 -31.36
N LEU A 190 23.01 7.68 -31.45
CA LEU A 190 21.98 7.38 -30.43
C LEU A 190 21.30 5.99 -30.57
N GLN A 191 21.99 4.97 -31.05
CA GLN A 191 21.44 3.62 -31.30
C GLN A 191 21.22 2.76 -30.04
N THR A 192 20.54 3.26 -29.01
CA THR A 192 20.26 2.48 -27.79
C THR A 192 18.80 2.55 -27.33
N ASN A 193 18.43 1.63 -26.43
CA ASN A 193 17.10 1.55 -25.83
C ASN A 193 16.91 2.49 -24.61
N GLN A 194 17.83 3.42 -24.36
CA GLN A 194 17.72 4.33 -23.20
C GLN A 194 16.66 5.42 -23.43
N PRO A 195 15.75 5.69 -22.47
CA PRO A 195 14.61 6.58 -22.69
C PRO A 195 14.98 8.03 -23.02
N THR A 196 16.09 8.56 -22.50
CA THR A 196 16.59 9.90 -22.86
C THR A 196 17.10 9.94 -24.30
N GLU A 197 17.83 8.92 -24.73
CA GLU A 197 18.34 8.78 -26.10
C GLU A 197 17.20 8.59 -27.10
N VAL A 198 16.20 7.76 -26.79
CA VAL A 198 15.00 7.54 -27.61
C VAL A 198 14.23 8.84 -27.82
N LYS A 199 14.01 9.63 -26.76
CA LYS A 199 13.32 10.94 -26.84
C LYS A 199 14.12 11.93 -27.70
N THR A 200 15.44 11.96 -27.54
CA THR A 200 16.31 12.83 -28.32
C THR A 200 16.31 12.41 -29.79
N ALA A 201 16.51 11.13 -30.09
CA ALA A 201 16.47 10.58 -31.45
C ALA A 201 15.14 10.87 -32.16
N GLN A 202 14.01 10.80 -31.45
CA GLN A 202 12.72 11.18 -32.01
C GLN A 202 12.69 12.66 -32.42
N LYS A 203 13.12 13.58 -31.53
CA LYS A 203 13.17 15.01 -31.85
C LYS A 203 14.10 15.32 -33.02
N LEU A 204 15.24 14.62 -33.10
CA LEU A 204 16.18 14.74 -34.22
C LEU A 204 15.53 14.33 -35.54
N ARG A 205 14.83 13.18 -35.57
CA ARG A 205 14.06 12.76 -36.75
C ARG A 205 13.02 13.82 -37.13
N GLU A 206 12.25 14.33 -36.18
CA GLU A 206 11.26 15.38 -36.46
C GLU A 206 11.88 16.63 -37.13
N MET A 207 13.06 17.07 -36.69
CA MET A 207 13.76 18.23 -37.29
C MET A 207 14.44 17.92 -38.63
N LEU A 208 14.91 16.70 -38.85
CA LEU A 208 15.53 16.28 -40.11
C LEU A 208 14.52 16.10 -41.25
N HIS A 209 13.26 15.80 -40.90
CA HIS A 209 12.16 15.56 -41.85
C HIS A 209 11.25 16.79 -42.08
N SER A 210 11.49 17.92 -41.42
CA SER A 210 10.69 19.15 -41.57
C SER A 210 11.00 19.92 -42.86
N GLY A 211 10.88 19.23 -43.99
CA GLY A 211 10.87 19.79 -45.35
C GLY A 211 10.20 18.81 -46.32
N GLY A 212 8.89 18.96 -46.55
CA GLY A 212 8.12 18.20 -47.56
C GLY A 212 6.85 17.51 -47.05
N GLU A 213 5.84 17.43 -47.91
CA GLU A 213 4.41 17.16 -47.69
C GLU A 213 4.00 15.81 -47.05
N ALA A 214 2.87 15.85 -46.33
CA ALA A 214 1.84 14.81 -46.15
C ALA A 214 2.24 13.31 -46.10
N ASN A 215 3.24 12.92 -45.31
CA ASN A 215 3.48 11.51 -45.00
C ASN A 215 2.83 11.08 -43.67
N LEU A 216 2.24 9.89 -43.66
CA LEU A 216 1.72 9.22 -42.45
C LEU A 216 2.82 9.13 -41.37
N PRO A 217 2.48 9.27 -40.07
CA PRO A 217 3.49 9.27 -39.02
C PRO A 217 4.19 7.91 -38.92
N THR A 218 5.53 7.91 -38.96
CA THR A 218 6.31 6.70 -38.67
C THR A 218 6.26 6.39 -37.17
N VAL A 219 5.52 5.33 -36.82
CA VAL A 219 5.39 4.85 -35.43
C VAL A 219 6.26 3.62 -35.23
N THR A 220 7.11 3.65 -34.21
CA THR A 220 7.93 2.49 -33.79
C THR A 220 8.00 2.45 -32.27
N PHE A 221 7.77 1.29 -31.68
CA PHE A 221 7.87 1.01 -30.25
C PHE A 221 9.18 0.30 -29.91
N SER A 222 9.60 0.33 -28.64
CA SER A 222 10.82 -0.35 -28.22
C SER A 222 10.63 -1.86 -28.30
N ALA A 223 11.49 -2.58 -29.03
CA ALA A 223 11.45 -4.03 -29.12
C ALA A 223 12.05 -4.75 -27.89
N ALA A 224 12.33 -4.02 -26.80
CA ALA A 224 12.94 -4.53 -25.58
C ALA A 224 12.03 -5.49 -24.77
N ASP A 225 10.73 -5.51 -25.05
CA ASP A 225 9.77 -6.41 -24.42
C ASP A 225 8.70 -6.88 -25.43
N ALA A 226 8.00 -7.97 -25.08
CA ALA A 226 7.03 -8.62 -25.96
C ALA A 226 5.84 -7.72 -26.33
N PHE A 227 5.52 -6.72 -25.50
CA PHE A 227 4.45 -5.77 -25.80
C PHE A 227 4.86 -4.83 -26.94
N GLY A 228 6.06 -4.25 -26.88
CA GLY A 228 6.55 -3.42 -27.97
C GLY A 228 6.80 -4.19 -29.27
N GLN A 229 7.20 -5.47 -29.18
CA GLN A 229 7.28 -6.36 -30.35
C GLN A 229 5.91 -6.58 -31.00
N ALA A 230 4.89 -6.93 -30.21
CA ALA A 230 3.53 -7.11 -30.71
C ALA A 230 2.94 -5.83 -31.34
N LEU A 231 3.23 -4.65 -30.76
CA LEU A 231 2.81 -3.38 -31.36
C LEU A 231 3.53 -3.08 -32.67
N ASN A 232 4.82 -3.40 -32.79
CA ASN A 232 5.56 -3.24 -34.04
C ASN A 232 5.07 -4.21 -35.12
N GLU A 233 4.71 -5.45 -34.76
CA GLU A 233 4.06 -6.41 -35.66
C GLU A 233 2.71 -5.90 -36.14
N PHE A 234 1.89 -5.34 -35.24
CA PHE A 234 0.63 -4.69 -35.59
C PHE A 234 0.85 -3.53 -36.56
N VAL A 235 1.79 -2.63 -36.28
CA VAL A 235 2.13 -1.50 -37.15
C VAL A 235 2.61 -1.99 -38.53
N ALA A 236 3.45 -3.02 -38.59
CA ALA A 236 3.90 -3.62 -39.85
C ALA A 236 2.74 -4.25 -40.63
N GLY A 237 1.77 -4.84 -39.93
CA GLY A 237 0.58 -5.44 -40.52
C GLY A 237 -0.44 -4.46 -41.11
N LEU A 238 -0.40 -3.17 -40.73
CA LEU A 238 -1.29 -2.14 -41.29
C LEU A 238 -1.00 -1.81 -42.77
N GLY A 239 0.22 -2.06 -43.25
CA GLY A 239 0.60 -1.88 -44.66
C GLY A 239 0.24 -0.50 -45.23
N THR A 240 -0.34 -0.49 -46.44
CA THR A 240 -0.89 0.72 -47.12
C THR A 240 -2.42 0.76 -47.04
N ASP A 241 -3.04 0.08 -46.06
CA ASP A 241 -4.49 0.04 -45.90
C ASP A 241 -5.04 1.48 -45.70
N PRO A 242 -6.14 1.89 -46.36
CA PRO A 242 -6.87 3.12 -46.04
C PRO A 242 -7.14 3.32 -44.53
N GLY A 243 -7.32 2.22 -43.77
CA GLY A 243 -7.48 2.24 -42.31
C GLY A 243 -6.20 2.45 -41.51
N ALA A 244 -5.01 2.38 -42.12
CA ALA A 244 -3.72 2.52 -41.44
C ALA A 244 -3.52 3.92 -40.86
N GLY A 245 -3.96 4.96 -41.57
CA GLY A 245 -3.75 6.35 -41.16
C GLY A 245 -4.32 6.70 -39.78
N PRO A 246 -5.61 6.45 -39.52
CA PRO A 246 -6.22 6.64 -38.21
C PRO A 246 -5.54 5.84 -37.09
N TRP A 247 -5.18 4.58 -37.34
CA TRP A 247 -4.45 3.75 -36.36
C TRP A 247 -3.06 4.30 -36.02
N LEU A 248 -2.29 4.70 -37.03
CA LEU A 248 -0.96 5.29 -36.82
C LEU A 248 -1.05 6.62 -36.05
N GLN A 249 -2.10 7.42 -36.28
CA GLN A 249 -2.34 8.64 -35.51
C GLN A 249 -2.66 8.35 -34.04
N LEU A 250 -3.51 7.36 -33.75
CA LEU A 250 -3.81 6.91 -32.39
C LEU A 250 -2.56 6.40 -31.66
N LEU A 251 -1.76 5.55 -32.32
CA LEU A 251 -0.53 5.01 -31.74
C LEU A 251 0.55 6.09 -31.54
N GLN A 252 0.61 7.09 -32.42
CA GLN A 252 1.49 8.25 -32.24
C GLN A 252 1.05 9.11 -31.04
N LEU A 253 -0.25 9.19 -30.75
CA LEU A 253 -0.78 9.87 -29.56
C LEU A 253 -0.31 9.17 -28.28
N TRP A 254 -0.23 7.83 -28.26
CA TRP A 254 0.22 7.09 -27.07
C TRP A 254 1.64 7.47 -26.63
N ARG A 255 2.53 7.77 -27.57
CA ARG A 255 3.91 8.20 -27.27
C ARG A 255 3.98 9.54 -26.54
N ARG A 256 2.90 10.31 -26.54
CA ARG A 256 2.77 11.61 -25.86
C ARG A 256 2.13 11.48 -24.47
N ALA A 257 1.71 10.28 -24.07
CA ALA A 257 1.07 10.01 -22.80
C ALA A 257 2.09 10.10 -21.66
N SER A 258 2.32 11.32 -21.17
CA SER A 258 3.27 11.63 -20.11
C SER A 258 2.58 12.26 -18.90
N GLY A 259 3.17 12.10 -17.72
CA GLY A 259 2.62 12.61 -16.46
C GLY A 259 1.74 11.59 -15.72
N GLY A 260 0.98 12.09 -14.73
CA GLY A 260 0.14 11.27 -13.85
C GLY A 260 -1.31 11.08 -14.33
N GLN A 261 -1.82 11.97 -15.18
CA GLN A 261 -3.17 11.92 -15.75
C GLN A 261 -3.18 12.64 -17.13
N PRO A 262 -4.11 12.31 -18.04
CA PRO A 262 -4.18 12.95 -19.36
C PRO A 262 -4.72 14.37 -19.26
N THR A 263 -4.17 15.29 -20.06
CA THR A 263 -4.67 16.66 -20.17
C THR A 263 -6.01 16.71 -20.91
N ALA A 264 -6.82 17.75 -20.70
CA ALA A 264 -8.08 17.93 -21.44
C ALA A 264 -7.88 17.94 -22.96
N LYS A 265 -6.76 18.52 -23.43
CA LYS A 265 -6.37 18.47 -24.84
C LYS A 265 -6.13 17.04 -25.33
N PHE A 266 -5.38 16.26 -24.56
CA PHE A 266 -5.12 14.85 -24.89
C PHE A 266 -6.42 14.04 -24.94
N GLN A 267 -7.34 14.25 -24.00
CA GLN A 267 -8.63 13.54 -23.97
C GLN A 267 -9.47 13.84 -25.22
N LYS A 268 -9.51 15.09 -25.67
CA LYS A 268 -10.19 15.48 -26.91
C LYS A 268 -9.55 14.85 -28.15
N GLU A 269 -8.22 14.83 -28.23
CA GLU A 269 -7.47 14.16 -29.31
C GLU A 269 -7.71 12.64 -29.30
N ALA A 270 -7.74 12.03 -28.12
CA ALA A 270 -8.02 10.61 -27.95
C ALA A 270 -9.42 10.23 -28.44
N GLN A 271 -10.44 11.02 -28.07
CA GLN A 271 -11.81 10.79 -28.52
C GLN A 271 -11.94 10.90 -30.04
N ALA A 272 -11.31 11.90 -30.65
CA ALA A 272 -11.30 12.06 -32.10
C ALA A 272 -10.57 10.90 -32.81
N ALA A 273 -9.41 10.48 -32.30
CA ALA A 273 -8.63 9.38 -32.88
C ALA A 273 -9.37 8.03 -32.81
N VAL A 274 -10.04 7.75 -31.69
CA VAL A 274 -10.86 6.54 -31.52
C VAL A 274 -12.08 6.56 -32.45
N ALA A 275 -12.76 7.71 -32.56
CA ALA A 275 -13.89 7.87 -33.46
C ALA A 275 -13.51 7.68 -34.95
N ALA A 276 -12.32 8.11 -35.35
CA ALA A 276 -11.82 7.97 -36.72
C ALA A 276 -11.54 6.51 -37.13
N ILE A 277 -11.30 5.62 -36.17
CA ILE A 277 -11.09 4.18 -36.42
C ILE A 277 -12.41 3.40 -36.32
N GLY A 278 -13.24 3.76 -35.34
CA GLY A 278 -14.43 2.99 -34.97
C GLY A 278 -14.30 2.40 -33.56
N PRO A 279 -15.20 2.75 -32.61
CA PRO A 279 -15.15 2.29 -31.22
C PRO A 279 -15.01 0.78 -31.03
N GLU A 280 -15.75 -0.02 -31.80
CA GLU A 280 -15.75 -1.49 -31.67
C GLU A 280 -14.42 -2.14 -32.10
N ALA A 281 -13.85 -1.66 -33.21
CA ALA A 281 -12.56 -2.13 -33.70
C ALA A 281 -11.43 -1.81 -32.71
N VAL A 282 -11.48 -0.61 -32.10
CA VAL A 282 -10.55 -0.20 -31.04
C VAL A 282 -10.71 -1.08 -29.81
N ALA A 283 -11.94 -1.26 -29.32
CA ALA A 283 -12.22 -2.07 -28.13
C ALA A 283 -11.68 -3.50 -28.28
N THR A 284 -11.91 -4.14 -29.43
CA THR A 284 -11.47 -5.51 -29.71
C THR A 284 -9.95 -5.66 -29.58
N HIS A 285 -9.16 -4.75 -30.18
CA HIS A 285 -7.70 -4.80 -30.07
C HIS A 285 -7.22 -4.49 -28.65
N TYR A 286 -7.89 -3.55 -27.97
CA TYR A 286 -7.53 -3.17 -26.61
C TYR A 286 -7.75 -4.32 -25.62
N GLU A 287 -8.81 -5.10 -25.78
CA GLU A 287 -9.05 -6.30 -24.98
C GLU A 287 -7.92 -7.33 -25.15
N VAL A 288 -7.47 -7.57 -26.39
CA VAL A 288 -6.36 -8.47 -26.70
C VAL A 288 -5.06 -7.97 -26.05
N TRP A 289 -4.71 -6.71 -26.25
CA TRP A 289 -3.47 -6.13 -25.71
C TRP A 289 -3.47 -6.04 -24.19
N LEU A 290 -4.59 -5.67 -23.57
CA LEU A 290 -4.73 -5.68 -22.11
C LEU A 290 -4.60 -7.10 -21.55
N SER A 291 -5.23 -8.09 -22.17
CA SER A 291 -5.10 -9.49 -21.74
C SER A 291 -3.65 -9.99 -21.87
N ALA A 292 -2.94 -9.61 -22.93
CA ALA A 292 -1.52 -9.92 -23.08
C ALA A 292 -0.68 -9.26 -21.97
N LEU A 293 -0.92 -7.99 -21.65
CA LEU A 293 -0.23 -7.25 -20.59
C LEU A 293 -0.47 -7.84 -19.20
N THR A 294 -1.69 -8.28 -18.88
CA THR A 294 -1.99 -8.92 -17.59
C THR A 294 -1.28 -10.26 -17.46
N LYS A 295 -1.15 -11.02 -18.56
CA LYS A 295 -0.46 -12.33 -18.61
C LYS A 295 1.06 -12.25 -18.73
N LEU A 296 1.64 -11.12 -19.16
CA LEU A 296 3.09 -10.99 -19.39
C LEU A 296 3.91 -11.25 -18.09
N PRO A 297 4.86 -12.20 -18.07
CA PRO A 297 5.61 -12.51 -16.85
C PRO A 297 6.52 -11.35 -16.42
N VAL A 298 6.76 -11.24 -15.12
CA VAL A 298 7.79 -10.34 -14.57
C VAL A 298 9.10 -11.11 -14.55
N GLN A 299 10.13 -10.58 -15.20
CA GLN A 299 11.46 -11.17 -15.25
C GLN A 299 12.26 -10.82 -14.00
N GLU A 300 12.97 -11.81 -13.46
CA GLU A 300 13.86 -11.69 -12.30
C GLU A 300 15.30 -11.82 -12.79
N LEU A 301 16.11 -10.76 -12.64
CA LEU A 301 17.50 -10.73 -13.10
C LEU A 301 18.44 -10.52 -11.90
N SER A 302 19.43 -11.39 -11.75
CA SER A 302 20.51 -11.19 -10.77
C SER A 302 21.60 -10.32 -11.39
N ARG A 303 21.93 -9.19 -10.75
CA ARG A 303 23.02 -8.30 -11.16
C ARG A 303 24.04 -8.15 -10.05
N ASN A 304 25.31 -8.02 -10.42
CA ASN A 304 26.35 -7.57 -9.50
C ASN A 304 26.45 -6.06 -9.57
N ASN A 305 26.73 -5.42 -8.43
CA ASN A 305 27.04 -4.00 -8.44
C ASN A 305 28.33 -3.72 -9.23
N ALA A 306 28.58 -2.46 -9.59
CA ALA A 306 29.73 -2.06 -10.40
C ALA A 306 31.10 -2.41 -9.77
N TYR A 307 31.13 -2.70 -8.47
CA TYR A 307 32.33 -3.06 -7.71
C TYR A 307 32.45 -4.56 -7.44
N GLY A 308 31.53 -5.39 -7.96
CA GLY A 308 31.48 -6.84 -7.74
C GLY A 308 31.22 -7.28 -6.29
N SER A 309 30.91 -6.36 -5.37
CA SER A 309 30.92 -6.64 -3.92
C SER A 309 29.66 -7.30 -3.38
N TYR A 310 28.51 -7.20 -4.08
CA TYR A 310 27.33 -8.01 -3.81
C TYR A 310 26.39 -8.11 -5.02
N ALA A 311 25.63 -9.20 -5.07
CA ALA A 311 24.56 -9.43 -6.05
C ALA A 311 23.23 -8.87 -5.53
N TYR A 312 22.44 -8.25 -6.42
CA TYR A 312 21.09 -7.78 -6.15
C TYR A 312 20.13 -8.25 -7.25
N MET A 313 18.86 -8.43 -6.88
CA MET A 313 17.81 -8.86 -7.80
C MET A 313 17.07 -7.66 -8.38
N GLU A 314 17.01 -7.58 -9.71
CA GLU A 314 16.16 -6.65 -10.44
C GLU A 314 14.90 -7.34 -10.95
N TRP A 315 13.79 -6.60 -10.95
CA TRP A 315 12.48 -7.07 -11.41
C TRP A 315 12.02 -6.23 -12.58
N HIS A 316 11.94 -6.83 -13.76
CA HIS A 316 11.61 -6.18 -15.03
C HIS A 316 10.25 -6.64 -15.54
N PHE A 317 9.34 -5.69 -15.76
CA PHE A 317 8.00 -5.95 -16.31
C PHE A 317 7.89 -5.43 -17.74
N LEU A 318 8.11 -4.12 -17.92
CA LEU A 318 8.10 -3.42 -19.20
C LEU A 318 9.23 -2.41 -19.23
N SER A 319 9.81 -2.19 -20.40
CA SER A 319 10.74 -1.09 -20.63
C SER A 319 10.07 0.26 -20.31
N SER A 320 10.87 1.24 -19.89
CA SER A 320 10.36 2.57 -19.55
C SER A 320 9.61 3.24 -20.71
N ALA A 321 10.08 3.04 -21.95
CA ALA A 321 9.42 3.53 -23.15
C ALA A 321 8.03 2.89 -23.36
N ASN A 322 7.93 1.57 -23.19
CA ASN A 322 6.66 0.87 -23.39
C ASN A 322 5.68 1.08 -22.23
N GLN A 323 6.14 1.42 -21.02
CA GLN A 323 5.25 1.88 -19.95
C GLN A 323 4.50 3.16 -20.34
N GLU A 324 5.15 4.15 -20.97
CA GLU A 324 4.44 5.34 -21.44
C GLU A 324 3.44 4.99 -22.57
N ALA A 325 3.79 4.06 -23.46
CA ALA A 325 2.86 3.56 -24.48
C ALA A 325 1.62 2.88 -23.88
N VAL A 326 1.79 2.06 -22.83
CA VAL A 326 0.67 1.44 -22.11
C VAL A 326 -0.21 2.49 -21.42
N LYS A 327 0.35 3.60 -20.90
CA LYS A 327 -0.49 4.72 -20.42
C LYS A 327 -1.33 5.31 -21.55
N GLY A 328 -0.75 5.44 -22.74
CA GLY A 328 -1.47 5.83 -23.95
C GLY A 328 -2.65 4.93 -24.25
N LEU A 329 -2.43 3.61 -24.25
CA LEU A 329 -3.49 2.60 -24.39
C LEU A 329 -4.58 2.80 -23.34
N LEU A 330 -4.20 2.91 -22.06
CA LEU A 330 -5.14 3.09 -20.95
C LEU A 330 -5.97 4.36 -21.11
N TRP A 331 -5.33 5.51 -21.31
CA TRP A 331 -6.03 6.80 -21.38
C TRP A 331 -6.93 6.94 -22.60
N THR A 332 -6.52 6.36 -23.72
CA THR A 332 -7.34 6.35 -24.95
C THR A 332 -8.45 5.30 -24.93
N SER A 333 -8.51 4.42 -23.92
CA SER A 333 -9.58 3.42 -23.77
C SER A 333 -10.89 4.01 -23.24
N VAL A 334 -10.87 5.20 -22.63
CA VAL A 334 -12.04 5.82 -22.00
C VAL A 334 -13.28 5.89 -22.91
N PRO A 335 -13.18 6.30 -24.19
CA PRO A 335 -14.35 6.37 -25.07
C PRO A 335 -14.96 5.01 -25.45
N VAL A 336 -14.26 3.90 -25.18
CA VAL A 336 -14.65 2.54 -25.58
C VAL A 336 -14.84 1.60 -24.39
N LEU A 337 -14.87 2.12 -23.17
CA LEU A 337 -14.96 1.30 -21.96
C LEU A 337 -16.21 0.41 -21.98
N ASN A 338 -15.98 -0.88 -21.76
CA ASN A 338 -17.00 -1.90 -21.56
C ASN A 338 -16.62 -2.77 -20.34
N ALA A 339 -17.43 -3.75 -20.00
CA ALA A 339 -17.17 -4.62 -18.84
C ALA A 339 -15.84 -5.39 -18.94
N ALA A 340 -15.46 -5.86 -20.13
CA ALA A 340 -14.24 -6.62 -20.35
C ALA A 340 -12.98 -5.74 -20.21
N LEU A 341 -12.99 -4.55 -20.79
CA LEU A 341 -11.91 -3.57 -20.68
C LEU A 341 -11.74 -3.09 -19.24
N LEU A 342 -12.83 -2.76 -18.54
CA LEU A 342 -12.76 -2.36 -17.13
C LEU A 342 -12.16 -3.47 -16.25
N HIS A 343 -12.53 -4.73 -16.50
CA HIS A 343 -11.93 -5.86 -15.83
C HIS A 343 -10.42 -5.96 -16.12
N GLY A 344 -10.01 -5.90 -17.39
CA GLY A 344 -8.60 -5.96 -17.78
C GLY A 344 -7.76 -4.81 -17.22
N VAL A 345 -8.30 -3.60 -17.17
CA VAL A 345 -7.66 -2.43 -16.53
C VAL A 345 -7.47 -2.68 -15.03
N ALA A 346 -8.48 -3.23 -14.36
CA ALA A 346 -8.40 -3.54 -12.92
C ALA A 346 -7.36 -4.62 -12.61
N GLU A 347 -7.29 -5.68 -13.42
CA GLU A 347 -6.28 -6.73 -13.30
C GLU A 347 -4.86 -6.17 -13.50
N LEU A 348 -4.67 -5.33 -14.53
CA LEU A 348 -3.39 -4.70 -14.80
C LEU A 348 -2.98 -3.77 -13.64
N ALA A 349 -3.90 -2.95 -13.14
CA ALA A 349 -3.63 -2.08 -12.00
C ALA A 349 -3.25 -2.87 -10.74
N ALA A 350 -3.96 -3.96 -10.43
CA ALA A 350 -3.64 -4.85 -9.31
C ALA A 350 -2.23 -5.44 -9.45
N LYS A 351 -1.87 -5.92 -10.64
CA LYS A 351 -0.52 -6.43 -10.95
C LYS A 351 0.55 -5.35 -10.76
N CYS A 352 0.30 -4.14 -11.24
CA CYS A 352 1.23 -3.01 -11.13
C CYS A 352 1.50 -2.59 -9.67
N TYR A 353 0.52 -2.78 -8.77
CA TYR A 353 0.66 -2.49 -7.34
C TYR A 353 1.18 -3.66 -6.50
N ARG A 354 1.46 -4.82 -7.12
CA ARG A 354 2.09 -5.95 -6.43
C ARG A 354 3.40 -5.52 -5.77
N LYS A 355 3.55 -5.82 -4.49
CA LYS A 355 4.77 -5.54 -3.72
C LYS A 355 5.88 -6.49 -4.14
N ILE A 356 7.02 -5.91 -4.49
CA ILE A 356 8.27 -6.58 -4.83
C ILE A 356 9.27 -6.32 -3.69
N PRO A 357 9.90 -7.37 -3.12
CA PRO A 357 10.93 -7.22 -2.09
C PRO A 357 12.03 -6.24 -2.51
N ALA A 358 12.48 -5.37 -1.61
CA ALA A 358 13.51 -4.34 -1.81
C ALA A 358 13.25 -3.26 -2.90
N LYS A 359 12.23 -3.41 -3.76
CA LYS A 359 11.89 -2.44 -4.82
C LYS A 359 10.66 -1.59 -4.50
N GLY A 360 9.66 -2.15 -3.81
CA GLY A 360 8.36 -1.50 -3.62
C GLY A 360 7.31 -1.98 -4.62
N GLN A 361 6.60 -1.09 -5.32
CA GLN A 361 5.56 -1.48 -6.28
C GLN A 361 6.17 -1.84 -7.65
N LEU A 362 5.56 -2.79 -8.36
CA LEU A 362 6.07 -3.29 -9.64
C LEU A 362 6.18 -2.18 -10.71
N ALA A 363 5.08 -1.45 -10.95
CA ALA A 363 4.98 -0.38 -11.94
C ALA A 363 3.93 0.67 -11.52
N PRO A 364 4.19 1.49 -10.48
CA PRO A 364 3.18 2.36 -9.87
C PRO A 364 2.58 3.38 -10.84
N SER A 365 3.36 3.86 -11.81
CA SER A 365 2.89 4.83 -12.80
C SER A 365 1.78 4.26 -13.70
N LEU A 366 1.87 2.98 -14.08
CA LEU A 366 0.83 2.28 -14.83
C LEU A 366 -0.39 1.98 -13.96
N GLY A 367 -0.17 1.56 -12.71
CA GLY A 367 -1.26 1.36 -11.75
C GLY A 367 -2.10 2.61 -11.58
N ASN A 368 -1.44 3.78 -11.44
CA ASN A 368 -2.12 5.07 -11.29
C ASN A 368 -2.92 5.45 -12.55
N ALA A 369 -2.41 5.15 -13.74
CA ALA A 369 -3.14 5.37 -14.99
C ALA A 369 -4.39 4.48 -15.06
N GLY A 370 -4.29 3.21 -14.64
CA GLY A 370 -5.43 2.30 -14.57
C GLY A 370 -6.49 2.77 -13.57
N VAL A 371 -6.08 3.24 -12.39
CA VAL A 371 -6.99 3.84 -11.39
C VAL A 371 -7.75 5.02 -11.97
N TRP A 372 -7.07 5.92 -12.69
CA TRP A 372 -7.72 7.06 -13.35
C TRP A 372 -8.77 6.60 -14.38
N VAL A 373 -8.45 5.59 -15.20
CA VAL A 373 -9.38 5.04 -16.21
C VAL A 373 -10.61 4.40 -15.56
N LEU A 374 -10.43 3.59 -14.53
CA LEU A 374 -11.55 2.98 -13.82
C LEU A 374 -12.49 4.03 -13.22
N ALA A 375 -11.96 5.18 -12.79
CA ALA A 375 -12.78 6.29 -12.29
C ALA A 375 -13.67 6.91 -13.38
N GLN A 376 -13.29 6.80 -14.65
CA GLN A 376 -14.10 7.26 -15.79
C GLN A 376 -15.18 6.24 -16.22
N GLY A 377 -15.11 4.99 -15.71
CA GLY A 377 -15.96 3.87 -16.15
C GLY A 377 -17.36 3.82 -15.56
N GLY A 378 -17.86 4.92 -14.96
CA GLY A 378 -19.14 4.95 -14.25
C GLY A 378 -19.24 3.93 -13.12
N LEU A 379 -20.45 3.51 -12.77
CA LEU A 379 -20.69 2.55 -11.68
C LEU A 379 -19.92 1.22 -11.83
N PRO A 380 -19.81 0.60 -13.03
CA PRO A 380 -18.97 -0.59 -13.22
C PRO A 380 -17.48 -0.33 -12.94
N GLY A 381 -16.93 0.80 -13.37
CA GLY A 381 -15.54 1.16 -13.10
C GLY A 381 -15.27 1.44 -11.62
N VAL A 382 -16.18 2.15 -10.96
CA VAL A 382 -16.14 2.43 -9.52
C VAL A 382 -16.19 1.14 -8.68
N THR A 383 -16.96 0.15 -9.13
CA THR A 383 -16.99 -1.19 -8.52
C THR A 383 -15.61 -1.86 -8.55
N HIS A 384 -14.88 -1.76 -9.66
CA HIS A 384 -13.51 -2.25 -9.74
C HIS A 384 -12.54 -1.45 -8.85
N LEU A 385 -12.69 -0.12 -8.77
CA LEU A 385 -11.89 0.72 -7.88
C LEU A 385 -12.06 0.35 -6.41
N SER A 386 -13.29 0.12 -5.95
CA SER A 386 -13.54 -0.28 -4.56
C SER A 386 -12.88 -1.63 -4.24
N ARG A 387 -12.97 -2.60 -5.15
CA ARG A 387 -12.26 -3.89 -4.99
C ARG A 387 -10.74 -3.71 -4.92
N LEU A 388 -10.20 -2.84 -5.78
CA LEU A 388 -8.77 -2.53 -5.79
C LEU A 388 -8.32 -1.82 -4.50
N TYR A 389 -9.14 -0.93 -3.95
CA TYR A 389 -8.91 -0.25 -2.66
C TYR A 389 -8.69 -1.24 -1.51
N GLY A 390 -9.52 -2.30 -1.44
CA GLY A 390 -9.38 -3.35 -0.41
C GLY A 390 -8.17 -4.27 -0.61
N ALA A 391 -7.78 -4.52 -1.87
CA ALA A 391 -6.68 -5.41 -2.23
C ALA A 391 -5.30 -4.76 -2.00
N VAL A 392 -5.15 -3.47 -2.28
CA VAL A 392 -3.90 -2.72 -2.13
C VAL A 392 -3.70 -2.30 -0.67
N LYS A 393 -2.49 -2.49 -0.13
CA LYS A 393 -2.17 -2.22 1.29
C LYS A 393 -1.25 -1.01 1.50
N GLN A 394 -0.72 -0.44 0.43
CA GLN A 394 0.17 0.71 0.47
C GLN A 394 -0.63 2.00 0.68
N THR A 395 -0.36 2.72 1.77
CA THR A 395 -1.13 3.89 2.21
C THR A 395 -1.22 5.01 1.16
N ASN A 396 -0.13 5.31 0.46
CA ASN A 396 -0.11 6.31 -0.61
C ASN A 396 -1.07 5.97 -1.76
N THR A 397 -1.21 4.68 -2.07
CA THR A 397 -2.02 4.18 -3.18
C THR A 397 -3.47 4.05 -2.76
N GLN A 398 -3.73 3.62 -1.52
CA GLN A 398 -5.05 3.71 -0.92
C GLN A 398 -5.55 5.16 -0.92
N GLY A 399 -4.71 6.12 -0.52
CA GLY A 399 -5.07 7.55 -0.58
C GLY A 399 -5.34 8.07 -2.00
N LEU A 400 -4.66 7.54 -3.02
CA LEU A 400 -4.97 7.85 -4.42
C LEU A 400 -6.33 7.29 -4.84
N ILE A 401 -6.57 6.00 -4.62
CA ILE A 401 -7.82 5.32 -4.99
C ILE A 401 -9.00 5.92 -4.22
N GLY A 402 -8.84 6.22 -2.93
CA GLY A 402 -9.85 6.85 -2.09
C GLY A 402 -10.32 8.20 -2.64
N ARG A 403 -9.40 9.05 -3.13
CA ARG A 403 -9.76 10.33 -3.77
C ARG A 403 -10.58 10.16 -5.04
N TYR A 404 -10.26 9.16 -5.86
CA TYR A 404 -11.06 8.86 -7.06
C TYR A 404 -12.43 8.28 -6.71
N LEU A 405 -12.50 7.39 -5.70
CA LEU A 405 -13.78 6.87 -5.19
C LEU A 405 -14.66 8.00 -4.67
N GLU A 406 -14.12 8.94 -3.90
CA GLU A 406 -14.86 10.09 -3.39
C GLU A 406 -15.36 11.01 -4.53
N THR A 407 -14.51 11.25 -5.53
CA THR A 407 -14.89 12.05 -6.70
C THR A 407 -16.02 11.38 -7.47
N ALA A 408 -15.91 10.07 -7.72
CA ALA A 408 -16.93 9.31 -8.44
C ALA A 408 -18.21 9.16 -7.61
N SER A 409 -18.12 9.05 -6.29
CA SER A 409 -19.28 8.97 -5.40
C SER A 409 -20.10 10.25 -5.43
N ARG A 410 -19.43 11.42 -5.40
CA ARG A 410 -20.09 12.73 -5.56
C ARG A 410 -20.79 12.86 -6.90
N GLN A 411 -20.17 12.40 -8.00
CA GLN A 411 -20.79 12.43 -9.33
C GLN A 411 -22.02 11.51 -9.44
N LEU A 412 -22.01 10.39 -8.72
CA LEU A 412 -23.12 9.42 -8.71
C LEU A 412 -24.19 9.72 -7.64
N GLY A 413 -24.01 10.75 -6.81
CA GLY A 413 -24.93 11.08 -5.72
C GLY A 413 -24.97 10.02 -4.62
N MET A 414 -23.89 9.25 -4.44
CA MET A 414 -23.78 8.16 -3.47
C MET A 414 -22.59 8.40 -2.53
N THR A 415 -22.64 7.81 -1.35
CA THR A 415 -21.45 7.71 -0.48
C THR A 415 -20.51 6.62 -1.00
N PRO A 416 -19.20 6.70 -0.72
CA PRO A 416 -18.27 5.61 -1.07
C PRO A 416 -18.75 4.27 -0.52
N ALA A 417 -19.23 4.26 0.74
CA ALA A 417 -19.73 3.08 1.40
C ALA A 417 -20.93 2.43 0.68
N GLU A 418 -21.81 3.21 0.05
CA GLU A 418 -22.93 2.71 -0.76
C GLU A 418 -22.46 2.07 -2.07
N LEU A 419 -21.46 2.66 -2.72
CA LEU A 419 -20.86 2.08 -3.92
C LEU A 419 -20.20 0.73 -3.62
N GLU A 420 -19.51 0.62 -2.48
CA GLU A 420 -18.90 -0.64 -2.06
C GLU A 420 -19.95 -1.74 -1.72
N GLU A 421 -21.18 -1.38 -1.33
CA GLU A 421 -22.28 -2.36 -1.15
C GLU A 421 -22.74 -2.90 -2.50
N MET A 422 -22.94 -2.00 -3.46
CA MET A 422 -23.40 -2.36 -4.80
C MET A 422 -22.35 -3.16 -5.58
N ALA A 423 -21.07 -2.97 -5.23
CA ALA A 423 -19.93 -3.63 -5.83
C ALA A 423 -19.74 -5.09 -5.40
N VAL A 424 -20.48 -5.59 -4.39
CA VAL A 424 -20.33 -6.96 -3.89
C VAL A 424 -20.84 -7.94 -4.96
N PRO A 425 -20.01 -8.90 -5.43
CA PRO A 425 -20.46 -9.89 -6.41
C PRO A 425 -21.45 -10.88 -5.80
N GLU A 426 -22.48 -11.23 -6.57
CA GLU A 426 -23.48 -12.23 -6.18
C GLU A 426 -23.00 -13.68 -6.36
N PHE A 427 -22.05 -13.91 -7.27
CA PHE A 427 -21.51 -15.24 -7.62
C PHE A 427 -22.58 -16.31 -7.98
N GLY A 428 -23.77 -15.87 -8.40
CA GLY A 428 -24.90 -16.76 -8.66
C GLY A 428 -25.45 -17.45 -7.40
N LEU A 429 -25.07 -16.98 -6.20
CA LEU A 429 -25.54 -17.53 -4.94
C LEU A 429 -26.99 -17.12 -4.70
N VAL A 430 -27.83 -18.09 -4.34
CA VAL A 430 -29.18 -17.89 -3.82
C VAL A 430 -29.23 -18.55 -2.46
N ASN A 431 -29.47 -17.77 -1.40
CA ASN A 431 -29.43 -18.24 -0.01
C ASN A 431 -28.14 -19.04 0.31
N GLY A 432 -26.99 -18.48 -0.07
CA GLY A 432 -25.69 -19.11 0.16
C GLY A 432 -25.38 -20.33 -0.72
N ARG A 433 -26.18 -20.64 -1.76
CA ARG A 433 -25.98 -21.83 -2.61
C ARG A 433 -25.93 -21.48 -4.10
N ALA A 434 -25.06 -22.14 -4.86
CA ALA A 434 -25.00 -22.05 -6.33
C ALA A 434 -24.70 -23.42 -6.95
N GLY A 435 -25.51 -23.84 -7.93
CA GLY A 435 -25.35 -25.10 -8.65
C GLY A 435 -24.63 -24.94 -9.99
N TYR A 436 -23.80 -25.91 -10.33
CA TYR A 436 -23.03 -25.95 -11.58
C TYR A 436 -23.10 -27.34 -12.22
N GLU A 437 -23.48 -27.39 -13.50
CA GLU A 437 -23.52 -28.63 -14.28
C GLU A 437 -22.24 -28.80 -15.11
N LEU A 438 -21.58 -29.96 -14.97
CA LEU A 438 -20.35 -30.33 -15.68
C LEU A 438 -20.50 -31.74 -16.28
N GLY A 439 -21.31 -31.85 -17.34
CA GLY A 439 -21.67 -33.14 -17.94
C GLY A 439 -22.58 -33.94 -17.00
N ASP A 440 -22.20 -35.18 -16.66
CA ASP A 440 -22.96 -36.03 -15.71
C ASP A 440 -22.75 -35.64 -14.23
N TYR A 441 -21.90 -34.64 -13.96
CA TYR A 441 -21.51 -34.23 -12.62
C TYR A 441 -22.15 -32.90 -12.26
N HIS A 442 -22.77 -32.85 -11.08
CA HIS A 442 -23.29 -31.62 -10.50
C HIS A 442 -22.41 -31.18 -9.33
N ALA A 443 -21.97 -29.93 -9.35
CA ALA A 443 -21.27 -29.30 -8.23
C ALA A 443 -22.17 -28.26 -7.57
N GLU A 444 -22.33 -28.36 -6.25
CA GLU A 444 -23.02 -27.37 -5.43
C GLU A 444 -21.98 -26.60 -4.62
N LEU A 445 -21.90 -25.29 -4.81
CA LEU A 445 -21.16 -24.37 -3.96
C LEU A 445 -22.06 -23.94 -2.81
N VAL A 446 -21.67 -24.24 -1.58
CA VAL A 446 -22.41 -23.90 -0.37
C VAL A 446 -21.57 -22.99 0.51
N LEU A 447 -22.10 -21.83 0.87
CA LEU A 447 -21.54 -20.93 1.87
C LEU A 447 -22.29 -21.12 3.18
N ALA A 448 -21.67 -21.80 4.15
CA ALA A 448 -22.28 -22.09 5.43
C ALA A 448 -21.25 -21.91 6.56
N GLY A 449 -21.67 -21.29 7.67
CA GLY A 449 -20.80 -21.10 8.84
C GLY A 449 -19.49 -20.35 8.53
N GLY A 450 -19.54 -19.47 7.52
CA GLY A 450 -18.41 -18.68 7.04
C GLY A 450 -17.39 -19.39 6.15
N LYS A 451 -17.72 -20.61 5.71
CA LYS A 451 -16.89 -21.39 4.77
C LYS A 451 -17.62 -21.64 3.47
N ALA A 452 -16.93 -21.40 2.37
CA ALA A 452 -17.33 -21.86 1.06
C ALA A 452 -16.87 -23.32 0.87
N GLU A 453 -17.80 -24.20 0.56
CA GLU A 453 -17.56 -25.63 0.33
C GLU A 453 -18.11 -26.05 -1.04
N LEU A 454 -17.41 -26.98 -1.71
CA LEU A 454 -17.87 -27.57 -2.96
C LEU A 454 -18.30 -29.01 -2.70
N HIS A 455 -19.58 -29.29 -2.88
CA HIS A 455 -20.16 -30.62 -2.78
C HIS A 455 -20.39 -31.15 -4.19
N TRP A 456 -20.02 -32.40 -4.44
CA TRP A 456 -20.08 -33.00 -5.78
C TRP A 456 -21.07 -34.15 -5.78
N THR A 457 -21.87 -34.27 -6.83
CA THR A 457 -22.77 -35.40 -7.04
C THR A 457 -22.70 -35.89 -8.48
N LYS A 458 -23.03 -37.18 -8.69
CA LYS A 458 -23.21 -37.80 -10.01
C LYS A 458 -24.47 -38.65 -9.97
N ALA A 459 -25.44 -38.38 -10.84
CA ALA A 459 -26.73 -39.09 -10.86
C ALA A 459 -27.38 -39.22 -9.46
N GLY A 460 -27.33 -38.15 -8.66
CA GLY A 460 -27.87 -38.10 -7.29
C GLY A 460 -26.99 -38.72 -6.20
N LYS A 461 -25.84 -39.34 -6.53
CA LYS A 461 -24.91 -39.91 -5.53
C LYS A 461 -23.79 -38.92 -5.17
N PRO A 462 -23.49 -38.67 -3.87
CA PRO A 462 -22.44 -37.74 -3.46
C PRO A 462 -21.04 -38.29 -3.71
N LEU A 463 -20.10 -37.40 -4.02
CA LEU A 463 -18.69 -37.66 -4.27
C LEU A 463 -17.82 -36.89 -3.28
N LYS A 464 -16.70 -37.49 -2.84
CA LYS A 464 -15.78 -36.88 -1.86
C LYS A 464 -14.97 -35.70 -2.41
N SER A 465 -14.78 -35.64 -3.72
CA SER A 465 -13.96 -34.61 -4.38
C SER A 465 -14.32 -34.50 -5.85
N ALA A 466 -13.78 -33.45 -6.50
CA ALA A 466 -13.93 -33.26 -7.93
C ALA A 466 -13.39 -34.48 -8.72
N PRO A 467 -14.20 -35.12 -9.59
CA PRO A 467 -13.76 -36.25 -10.40
C PRO A 467 -12.54 -35.93 -11.27
N ALA A 468 -11.61 -36.88 -11.37
CA ALA A 468 -10.42 -36.73 -12.21
C ALA A 468 -10.77 -36.55 -13.71
N ALA A 469 -11.86 -37.17 -14.17
CA ALA A 469 -12.35 -37.06 -15.55
C ALA A 469 -12.65 -35.60 -15.97
N LEU A 470 -13.07 -34.73 -15.03
CA LEU A 470 -13.35 -33.33 -15.34
C LEU A 470 -12.10 -32.55 -15.78
N LYS A 471 -10.89 -33.02 -15.43
CA LYS A 471 -9.65 -32.37 -15.88
C LYS A 471 -9.40 -32.55 -17.37
N SER A 472 -9.94 -33.59 -18.00
CA SER A 472 -9.82 -33.81 -19.44
C SER A 472 -11.09 -33.37 -20.19
N THR A 473 -12.29 -33.56 -19.62
CA THR A 473 -13.55 -33.26 -20.32
C THR A 473 -13.99 -31.80 -20.17
N HIS A 474 -13.73 -31.16 -19.02
CA HIS A 474 -14.25 -29.84 -18.66
C HIS A 474 -13.22 -28.99 -17.90
N ALA A 475 -11.95 -29.02 -18.36
CA ALA A 475 -10.82 -28.41 -17.66
C ALA A 475 -11.03 -26.92 -17.33
N GLU A 476 -11.50 -26.13 -18.30
CA GLU A 476 -11.71 -24.68 -18.11
C GLU A 476 -12.88 -24.39 -17.17
N ALA A 477 -14.03 -25.08 -17.32
CA ALA A 477 -15.15 -24.95 -16.40
C ALA A 477 -14.76 -25.33 -14.95
N LEU A 478 -13.98 -26.39 -14.76
CA LEU A 478 -13.44 -26.77 -13.44
C LEU A 478 -12.48 -25.70 -12.89
N ARG A 479 -11.67 -25.07 -13.75
CA ARG A 479 -10.76 -23.98 -13.38
C ARG A 479 -11.53 -22.75 -12.92
N GLN A 480 -12.57 -22.36 -13.66
CA GLN A 480 -13.46 -21.24 -13.32
C GLN A 480 -14.21 -21.51 -12.01
N LEU A 481 -14.78 -22.69 -11.81
CA LEU A 481 -15.47 -23.04 -10.56
C LEU A 481 -14.55 -22.94 -9.34
N LYS A 482 -13.30 -23.40 -9.45
CA LYS A 482 -12.31 -23.26 -8.36
C LYS A 482 -11.95 -21.80 -8.07
N LEU A 483 -11.87 -20.98 -9.13
CA LEU A 483 -11.65 -19.55 -8.99
C LEU A 483 -12.83 -18.90 -8.27
N THR A 484 -14.07 -19.18 -8.69
CA THR A 484 -15.30 -18.70 -8.05
C THR A 484 -15.38 -19.12 -6.58
N HIS A 485 -15.11 -20.39 -6.27
CA HIS A 485 -15.06 -20.88 -4.88
C HIS A 485 -14.07 -20.07 -4.01
N THR A 486 -12.87 -19.80 -4.54
CA THR A 486 -11.86 -19.00 -3.84
C THR A 486 -12.31 -17.54 -3.68
N GLN A 487 -12.90 -16.96 -4.71
CA GLN A 487 -13.40 -15.58 -4.71
C GLN A 487 -14.58 -15.40 -3.74
N VAL A 488 -15.50 -16.36 -3.65
CA VAL A 488 -16.60 -16.36 -2.69
C VAL A 488 -16.07 -16.34 -1.26
N GLN A 489 -15.11 -17.23 -0.95
CA GLN A 489 -14.49 -17.26 0.38
C GLN A 489 -13.80 -15.93 0.71
N HIS A 490 -13.01 -15.40 -0.21
CA HIS A 490 -12.28 -14.14 0.00
C HIS A 490 -13.24 -12.96 0.17
N THR A 491 -14.29 -12.89 -0.65
CA THR A 491 -15.30 -11.83 -0.59
C THR A 491 -16.08 -11.91 0.71
N TYR A 492 -16.49 -13.10 1.14
CA TYR A 492 -17.16 -13.28 2.43
C TYR A 492 -16.31 -12.76 3.59
N THR A 493 -15.03 -13.14 3.66
CA THR A 493 -14.12 -12.65 4.70
C THR A 493 -13.94 -11.13 4.63
N ALA A 494 -13.78 -10.56 3.44
CA ALA A 494 -13.65 -9.12 3.26
C ALA A 494 -14.90 -8.35 3.72
N GLN A 495 -16.11 -8.87 3.41
CA GLN A 495 -17.37 -8.24 3.82
C GLN A 495 -17.66 -8.41 5.32
N ARG A 496 -17.29 -9.55 5.92
CA ARG A 496 -17.31 -9.73 7.38
C ARG A 496 -16.43 -8.68 8.06
N ASP A 497 -15.20 -8.51 7.61
CA ASP A 497 -14.26 -7.55 8.20
C ASP A 497 -14.72 -6.10 8.00
N ARG A 498 -15.40 -5.82 6.89
CA ARG A 498 -16.03 -4.52 6.63
C ARG A 498 -17.20 -4.25 7.57
N LEU A 499 -18.06 -5.25 7.83
CA LEU A 499 -19.14 -5.14 8.82
C LEU A 499 -18.57 -4.89 10.22
N ASP A 500 -17.49 -5.57 10.62
CA ASP A 500 -16.83 -5.32 11.91
C ASP A 500 -16.31 -3.86 12.00
N ARG A 501 -15.74 -3.31 10.93
CA ARG A 501 -15.31 -1.90 10.89
C ARG A 501 -16.47 -0.89 10.89
N SER A 502 -17.71 -1.32 10.62
CA SER A 502 -18.86 -0.41 10.52
C SER A 502 -19.29 0.20 11.86
N TYR A 503 -18.88 -0.39 12.99
CA TYR A 503 -19.19 0.14 14.33
C TYR A 503 -18.67 1.56 14.52
N LEU A 504 -17.42 1.82 14.13
CA LEU A 504 -16.80 3.16 14.21
C LEU A 504 -17.33 4.13 13.15
N ALA A 505 -17.90 3.61 12.06
CA ALA A 505 -18.51 4.42 11.02
C ALA A 505 -19.94 4.88 11.37
N GLY A 506 -20.51 4.44 12.50
CA GLY A 506 -21.85 4.87 12.95
C GLY A 506 -22.96 4.64 11.93
N ARG A 507 -22.79 3.67 11.03
CA ARG A 507 -23.58 3.58 9.80
C ARG A 507 -25.02 3.13 10.09
N ARG A 508 -25.97 3.90 9.55
CA ARG A 508 -27.39 3.52 9.47
C ARG A 508 -27.78 3.33 8.01
N ILE A 509 -28.41 2.20 7.71
CA ILE A 509 -28.74 1.78 6.34
C ILE A 509 -30.26 1.82 6.18
N ALA A 510 -30.77 2.59 5.23
CA ALA A 510 -32.20 2.62 4.93
C ALA A 510 -32.71 1.21 4.56
N TRP A 511 -33.89 0.84 5.06
CA TRP A 511 -34.46 -0.49 4.88
C TRP A 511 -34.46 -1.00 3.43
N PRO A 512 -34.87 -0.21 2.40
CA PRO A 512 -34.90 -0.70 1.03
C PRO A 512 -33.52 -1.15 0.52
N ARG A 513 -32.47 -0.44 0.93
CA ARG A 513 -31.08 -0.78 0.61
C ARG A 513 -30.60 -1.97 1.42
N PHE A 514 -30.89 -1.99 2.71
CA PHE A 514 -30.54 -3.10 3.60
C PHE A 514 -31.13 -4.41 3.08
N ARG A 515 -32.43 -4.40 2.76
CA ARG A 515 -33.15 -5.56 2.23
C ARG A 515 -32.47 -6.09 0.97
N ARG A 516 -32.23 -5.22 -0.02
CA ARG A 516 -31.62 -5.60 -1.30
C ARG A 516 -30.17 -6.06 -1.19
N TYR A 517 -29.30 -5.28 -0.55
CA TYR A 517 -27.85 -5.49 -0.61
C TYR A 517 -27.28 -6.30 0.56
N TYR A 518 -28.08 -6.54 1.60
CA TYR A 518 -27.67 -7.33 2.76
C TYR A 518 -28.56 -8.55 2.96
N LEU A 519 -29.87 -8.39 3.17
CA LEU A 519 -30.75 -9.48 3.59
C LEU A 519 -31.02 -10.49 2.46
N GLU A 520 -31.38 -10.00 1.27
CA GLU A 520 -31.75 -10.81 0.10
C GLU A 520 -30.56 -11.17 -0.78
N HIS A 521 -29.41 -10.52 -0.58
CA HIS A 521 -28.20 -10.78 -1.35
C HIS A 521 -27.65 -12.19 -1.04
N GLY A 522 -27.30 -12.95 -2.10
CA GLY A 522 -26.87 -14.35 -2.00
C GLY A 522 -25.71 -14.65 -1.05
N LEU A 523 -24.68 -13.79 -1.06
CA LEU A 523 -23.53 -13.84 -0.14
C LEU A 523 -23.76 -13.10 1.18
N MET A 524 -24.16 -11.82 1.13
CA MET A 524 -24.33 -10.98 2.34
C MET A 524 -25.43 -11.49 3.27
N GLY A 525 -26.46 -12.16 2.75
CA GLY A 525 -27.55 -12.72 3.55
C GLY A 525 -27.06 -13.70 4.60
N GLU A 526 -26.00 -14.47 4.30
CA GLU A 526 -25.38 -15.41 5.26
C GLU A 526 -24.68 -14.68 6.41
N LEU A 527 -24.12 -13.50 6.17
CA LEU A 527 -23.60 -12.64 7.23
C LEU A 527 -24.75 -12.02 8.02
N THR A 528 -25.71 -11.43 7.30
CA THR A 528 -26.77 -10.59 7.87
C THR A 528 -27.72 -11.36 8.78
N ARG A 529 -28.15 -12.57 8.38
CA ARG A 529 -29.08 -13.39 9.16
C ARG A 529 -28.49 -13.92 10.48
N ALA A 530 -27.17 -14.03 10.56
CA ALA A 530 -26.46 -14.47 11.76
C ALA A 530 -26.21 -13.34 12.78
N LEU A 531 -26.51 -12.09 12.40
CA LEU A 531 -26.24 -10.90 13.20
C LEU A 531 -27.53 -10.27 13.75
N ILE A 532 -27.37 -9.59 14.88
CA ILE A 532 -28.40 -8.79 15.52
C ILE A 532 -28.33 -7.37 14.94
N TRP A 533 -29.47 -6.75 14.68
CA TRP A 533 -29.60 -5.43 14.11
C TRP A 533 -30.48 -4.56 14.99
N ARG A 534 -30.07 -3.30 15.16
CA ARG A 534 -30.90 -2.26 15.75
C ARG A 534 -31.68 -1.57 14.64
N ILE A 535 -32.99 -1.66 14.70
CA ILE A 535 -33.93 -1.00 13.81
C ILE A 535 -34.30 0.34 14.45
N HIS A 536 -34.03 1.44 13.75
CA HIS A 536 -34.38 2.80 14.15
C HIS A 536 -35.61 3.26 13.38
N HIS A 537 -36.63 3.69 14.10
CA HIS A 537 -37.87 4.21 13.55
C HIS A 537 -37.86 5.74 13.45
N PRO A 538 -38.65 6.35 12.54
CA PRO A 538 -38.77 7.80 12.41
C PRO A 538 -39.25 8.51 13.68
N ASN A 539 -39.97 7.81 14.56
CA ASN A 539 -40.45 8.34 15.84
C ASN A 539 -39.37 8.37 16.95
N GLY A 540 -38.13 7.96 16.64
CA GLY A 540 -37.01 7.91 17.58
C GLY A 540 -36.92 6.63 18.43
N SER A 541 -37.93 5.76 18.38
CA SER A 541 -37.86 4.44 19.02
C SER A 541 -36.90 3.51 18.27
N CYS A 542 -36.36 2.52 18.99
CA CYS A 542 -35.54 1.49 18.40
C CYS A 542 -35.86 0.12 18.97
N HIS A 543 -35.71 -0.90 18.13
CA HIS A 543 -35.84 -2.30 18.52
C HIS A 543 -34.63 -3.09 18.04
N ASP A 544 -34.18 -4.00 18.89
CA ASP A 544 -33.06 -4.89 18.57
C ASP A 544 -33.61 -6.26 18.17
N ALA A 545 -33.23 -6.72 16.99
CA ALA A 545 -33.82 -7.90 16.38
C ALA A 545 -32.86 -8.66 15.47
N ARG A 546 -33.14 -9.95 15.29
CA ARG A 546 -32.46 -10.81 14.30
C ARG A 546 -33.49 -11.37 13.34
N TYR A 547 -33.12 -11.46 12.07
CA TYR A 547 -33.96 -12.12 11.07
C TYR A 547 -33.73 -13.63 11.07
N TYR A 548 -34.72 -14.41 11.48
CA TYR A 548 -34.66 -15.88 11.43
C TYR A 548 -36.06 -16.52 11.35
N HIS A 549 -36.15 -17.69 10.71
CA HIS A 549 -37.42 -18.34 10.35
C HIS A 549 -38.40 -17.40 9.62
N GLY A 550 -37.88 -16.58 8.70
CA GLY A 550 -38.70 -15.71 7.85
C GLY A 550 -39.22 -14.43 8.52
N ALA A 551 -38.84 -14.14 9.77
CA ALA A 551 -39.34 -12.98 10.50
C ALA A 551 -38.24 -12.31 11.34
N TRP A 552 -38.45 -11.03 11.66
CA TRP A 552 -37.66 -10.30 12.65
C TRP A 552 -38.13 -10.68 14.05
N ARG A 553 -37.18 -11.00 14.93
CA ARG A 553 -37.48 -11.44 16.29
C ARG A 553 -36.53 -10.85 17.33
N THR A 554 -37.05 -10.58 18.52
CA THR A 554 -36.29 -10.07 19.68
C THR A 554 -35.45 -11.18 20.34
N ALA A 555 -34.67 -10.82 21.37
CA ALA A 555 -33.89 -11.77 22.17
C ALA A 555 -34.78 -12.85 22.83
N GLN A 556 -36.02 -12.49 23.18
CA GLN A 556 -37.04 -13.35 23.79
C GLN A 556 -37.79 -14.20 22.76
N GLY A 557 -37.54 -13.98 21.46
CA GLY A 557 -38.17 -14.73 20.37
C GLY A 557 -39.50 -14.14 19.89
N GLU A 558 -39.94 -13.02 20.45
CA GLU A 558 -41.14 -12.31 20.03
C GLU A 558 -40.99 -11.80 18.60
N MET A 559 -42.04 -11.94 17.80
CA MET A 559 -42.03 -11.52 16.40
C MET A 559 -42.30 -10.01 16.30
N LEU A 560 -41.47 -9.33 15.52
CA LEU A 560 -41.65 -7.93 15.16
C LEU A 560 -42.22 -7.79 13.74
N PRO A 561 -42.94 -6.69 13.44
CA PRO A 561 -43.30 -6.37 12.07
C PRO A 561 -42.06 -6.16 11.19
N GLU A 562 -42.23 -6.32 9.88
CA GLU A 562 -41.17 -5.98 8.92
C GLU A 562 -40.87 -4.47 8.98
N PRO A 563 -39.59 -4.05 8.91
CA PRO A 563 -39.24 -2.65 8.83
C PRO A 563 -39.90 -1.97 7.62
N THR A 564 -40.21 -0.69 7.78
CA THR A 564 -40.76 0.17 6.74
C THR A 564 -39.66 0.89 5.97
N ASP A 565 -39.97 1.46 4.80
CA ASP A 565 -39.00 2.19 3.97
C ASP A 565 -38.36 3.40 4.68
N ALA A 566 -39.03 3.92 5.72
CA ALA A 566 -38.54 5.03 6.54
C ALA A 566 -37.60 4.56 7.67
N ASP A 567 -37.53 3.26 7.94
CA ASP A 567 -36.67 2.70 8.98
C ASP A 567 -35.22 2.59 8.51
N THR A 568 -34.30 2.66 9.48
CA THR A 568 -32.88 2.45 9.22
C THR A 568 -32.30 1.38 10.14
N LEU A 569 -31.38 0.58 9.63
CA LEU A 569 -30.76 -0.52 10.37
C LEU A 569 -29.30 -0.18 10.68
N GLN A 570 -28.91 -0.48 11.90
CA GLN A 570 -27.55 -0.34 12.40
C GLN A 570 -27.10 -1.68 12.98
N LEU A 571 -25.83 -2.03 12.82
CA LEU A 571 -25.28 -3.23 13.45
C LEU A 571 -25.35 -3.08 14.97
N TRP A 572 -26.00 -4.03 15.64
CA TRP A 572 -26.19 -3.97 17.09
C TRP A 572 -24.86 -4.14 17.84
N HIS A 573 -24.71 -3.45 18.97
CA HIS A 573 -23.53 -3.50 19.83
C HIS A 573 -23.95 -3.57 21.32
N PRO A 574 -23.32 -4.42 22.15
CA PRO A 574 -23.68 -4.55 23.57
C PRO A 574 -23.64 -3.25 24.40
N VAL A 575 -22.72 -2.33 24.09
CA VAL A 575 -22.63 -1.00 24.75
C VAL A 575 -23.91 -0.15 24.61
N LEU A 576 -24.76 -0.46 23.64
CA LEU A 576 -25.99 0.27 23.35
C LEU A 576 -27.22 -0.34 24.02
N ALA A 577 -27.06 -1.46 24.74
CA ALA A 577 -28.14 -2.25 25.31
C ALA A 577 -27.88 -2.51 26.81
N PRO A 578 -28.93 -2.65 27.64
CA PRO A 578 -28.78 -3.04 29.02
C PRO A 578 -28.22 -4.47 29.14
N THR A 579 -27.51 -4.75 30.22
CA THR A 579 -26.88 -6.06 30.48
C THR A 579 -27.85 -7.22 30.37
N GLU A 580 -29.10 -7.05 30.82
CA GLU A 580 -30.13 -8.08 30.77
C GLU A 580 -30.47 -8.51 29.33
N GLU A 581 -30.57 -7.54 28.42
CA GLU A 581 -30.82 -7.82 27.00
C GLU A 581 -29.61 -8.52 26.35
N VAL A 582 -28.39 -8.09 26.69
CA VAL A 582 -27.15 -8.74 26.21
C VAL A 582 -27.13 -10.21 26.66
N LEU A 583 -27.49 -10.50 27.90
CA LEU A 583 -27.57 -11.87 28.43
C LEU A 583 -28.68 -12.68 27.76
N ALA A 584 -29.83 -12.08 27.48
CA ALA A 584 -30.92 -12.71 26.74
C ALA A 584 -30.47 -13.11 25.32
N TRP A 585 -29.81 -12.20 24.59
CA TRP A 585 -29.24 -12.50 23.28
C TRP A 585 -28.23 -13.64 23.33
N ARG A 586 -27.28 -13.60 24.26
CA ARG A 586 -26.29 -14.69 24.42
C ARG A 586 -26.97 -16.03 24.67
N SER A 587 -27.97 -16.07 25.54
CA SER A 587 -28.69 -17.30 25.87
C SER A 587 -29.50 -17.84 24.68
N SER A 588 -30.13 -16.95 23.90
CA SER A 588 -30.84 -17.29 22.67
C SER A 588 -29.92 -17.87 21.60
N LEU A 589 -28.75 -17.25 21.39
CA LEU A 589 -27.72 -17.73 20.45
C LEU A 589 -27.16 -19.10 20.86
N ASP A 590 -26.88 -19.29 22.16
CA ASP A 590 -26.37 -20.56 22.69
C ASP A 590 -27.40 -21.69 22.54
N ALA A 591 -28.69 -21.42 22.81
CA ALA A 591 -29.77 -22.38 22.67
C ALA A 591 -29.97 -22.83 21.21
N GLN A 592 -29.80 -21.90 20.26
CA GLN A 592 -29.91 -22.15 18.82
C GLN A 592 -28.61 -22.73 18.21
N GLN A 593 -27.53 -22.83 18.99
CA GLN A 593 -26.18 -23.14 18.51
C GLN A 593 -25.79 -22.29 17.30
N LEU A 594 -26.16 -21.00 17.33
CA LEU A 594 -25.84 -20.08 16.25
C LEU A 594 -24.47 -19.44 16.48
N ARG A 595 -23.54 -19.71 15.56
CA ARG A 595 -22.22 -19.09 15.56
C ARG A 595 -22.25 -17.77 14.81
N GLN A 596 -21.97 -16.67 15.49
CA GLN A 596 -21.92 -15.36 14.85
C GLN A 596 -20.64 -15.21 14.00
N PRO A 597 -20.73 -14.59 12.81
CA PRO A 597 -19.58 -14.43 11.92
C PRO A 597 -18.53 -13.45 12.47
N LEU A 598 -18.92 -12.57 13.40
CA LEU A 598 -18.03 -11.70 14.16
C LEU A 598 -18.46 -11.69 15.64
N LYS A 599 -17.55 -11.32 16.55
CA LYS A 599 -17.92 -11.14 17.97
C LYS A 599 -18.89 -9.95 18.10
N GLN A 600 -20.17 -10.24 18.31
CA GLN A 600 -21.23 -9.25 18.50
C GLN A 600 -21.87 -9.37 19.89
N ALA A 601 -22.64 -10.42 20.20
CA ALA A 601 -23.25 -10.59 21.54
C ALA A 601 -22.19 -10.79 22.64
N TYR A 602 -21.09 -11.46 22.28
CA TYR A 602 -19.91 -11.66 23.12
C TYR A 602 -18.81 -10.66 22.79
N ARG A 603 -19.17 -9.46 22.32
CA ARG A 603 -18.19 -8.39 22.09
C ARG A 603 -17.79 -7.76 23.42
N GLU A 604 -16.50 -7.48 23.54
CA GLU A 604 -15.91 -6.78 24.69
C GLU A 604 -16.45 -5.34 24.77
N VAL A 605 -16.80 -4.88 25.98
CA VAL A 605 -17.32 -3.53 26.22
C VAL A 605 -16.38 -2.79 27.15
N TYR A 606 -15.93 -1.60 26.75
CA TYR A 606 -15.09 -0.73 27.57
C TYR A 606 -15.91 0.47 27.98
N LEU A 607 -16.34 0.50 29.24
CA LEU A 607 -16.95 1.67 29.86
C LEU A 607 -15.87 2.55 30.48
N LEU A 608 -16.16 3.84 30.63
CA LEU A 608 -15.30 4.76 31.35
C LEU A 608 -15.16 4.33 32.81
N THR A 609 -13.95 4.48 33.34
CA THR A 609 -13.61 4.17 34.73
C THR A 609 -13.37 5.46 35.52
N PRO A 610 -13.55 5.46 36.85
CA PRO A 610 -13.30 6.64 37.68
C PRO A 610 -11.90 7.26 37.52
N PRO A 611 -10.81 6.48 37.31
CA PRO A 611 -9.51 7.05 36.95
C PRO A 611 -9.52 7.88 35.67
N GLU A 612 -10.20 7.42 34.62
CA GLU A 612 -10.28 8.11 33.31
C GLU A 612 -11.13 9.40 33.40
N GLU A 613 -12.17 9.40 34.24
CA GLU A 613 -12.94 10.61 34.55
C GLU A 613 -12.07 11.67 35.26
N ARG A 614 -11.10 11.25 36.07
CA ARG A 614 -10.16 12.15 36.77
C ARG A 614 -9.04 12.66 35.87
N THR A 615 -8.44 11.80 35.03
CA THR A 615 -7.38 12.21 34.10
C THR A 615 -7.92 13.10 32.98
N ARG A 616 -9.21 13.00 32.68
CA ARG A 616 -9.98 13.75 31.67
C ARG A 616 -9.52 13.54 30.23
N THR A 617 -8.27 13.76 29.89
CA THR A 617 -7.81 13.88 28.49
C THR A 617 -7.19 12.60 27.91
N TYR A 618 -6.94 11.58 28.74
CA TYR A 618 -6.31 10.34 28.31
C TYR A 618 -6.69 9.14 29.18
N SER A 619 -6.54 7.94 28.61
CA SER A 619 -6.60 6.65 29.32
C SER A 619 -5.22 6.02 29.40
N ASN A 620 -4.84 5.58 30.61
CA ASN A 620 -3.63 4.80 30.88
C ASN A 620 -3.89 3.28 30.95
N ARG A 621 -5.10 2.83 30.59
CA ARG A 621 -5.52 1.43 30.78
C ARG A 621 -4.62 0.43 30.04
N MET A 622 -3.95 0.88 28.99
CA MET A 622 -3.08 0.09 28.12
C MET A 622 -1.65 0.68 28.04
N ALA A 623 -1.25 1.45 29.06
CA ALA A 623 0.10 2.01 29.17
C ALA A 623 1.08 0.97 29.76
N ALA A 624 2.37 1.22 29.56
CA ALA A 624 3.48 0.42 30.11
C ALA A 624 3.54 -1.05 29.63
N HIS A 625 3.06 -1.35 28.42
CA HIS A 625 3.28 -2.65 27.78
C HIS A 625 4.44 -2.61 26.78
N VAL A 626 5.14 -3.72 26.61
CA VAL A 626 6.20 -3.85 25.60
C VAL A 626 5.69 -4.71 24.45
N LEU A 627 5.59 -4.12 23.25
CA LEU A 627 5.04 -4.76 22.05
C LEU A 627 6.13 -5.11 21.05
N ARG A 628 5.97 -6.24 20.36
CA ARG A 628 6.70 -6.55 19.12
C ARG A 628 6.25 -5.60 18.02
N GLN A 629 7.12 -4.70 17.59
CA GLN A 629 6.73 -3.54 16.77
C GLN A 629 6.13 -3.93 15.40
N HIS A 630 6.74 -4.89 14.70
CA HIS A 630 6.24 -5.36 13.41
C HIS A 630 4.85 -6.00 13.51
N GLN A 631 4.61 -6.76 14.58
CA GLN A 631 3.33 -7.39 14.83
C GLN A 631 2.26 -6.35 15.18
N PHE A 632 2.59 -5.37 16.03
CA PHE A 632 1.75 -4.21 16.31
C PHE A 632 1.40 -3.44 15.02
N SER A 633 2.39 -3.09 14.20
CA SER A 633 2.18 -2.39 12.92
C SER A 633 1.25 -3.16 11.97
N ALA A 634 1.35 -4.49 11.92
CA ALA A 634 0.47 -5.32 11.12
C ALA A 634 -0.97 -5.32 11.64
N LEU A 635 -1.17 -5.42 12.95
CA LEU A 635 -2.50 -5.36 13.59
C LEU A 635 -3.15 -3.99 13.41
N ALA A 636 -2.42 -2.92 13.72
CA ALA A 636 -2.85 -1.53 13.57
C ALA A 636 -3.33 -1.27 12.13
N ARG A 637 -2.49 -1.58 11.14
CA ARG A 637 -2.86 -1.44 9.72
C ARG A 637 -4.09 -2.27 9.34
N GLY A 638 -4.23 -3.48 9.89
CA GLY A 638 -5.39 -4.34 9.66
C GLY A 638 -6.71 -3.75 10.19
N ARG A 639 -6.64 -2.90 11.22
CA ARG A 639 -7.78 -2.21 11.84
C ARG A 639 -8.00 -0.79 11.30
N GLY A 640 -7.21 -0.35 10.32
CA GLY A 640 -7.33 0.98 9.73
C GLY A 640 -6.55 2.08 10.47
N TRP A 641 -5.72 1.70 11.45
CA TRP A 641 -4.82 2.64 12.12
C TRP A 641 -3.61 2.95 11.24
N SER A 642 -3.19 4.20 11.25
CA SER A 642 -1.94 4.67 10.65
C SER A 642 -0.81 4.56 11.67
N TYR A 643 0.24 3.82 11.33
CA TYR A 643 1.44 3.71 12.16
C TYR A 643 2.69 3.54 11.28
N ARG A 644 3.74 4.30 11.59
CA ARG A 644 5.05 4.19 10.95
C ARG A 644 6.00 3.46 11.89
N LEU A 645 6.79 2.55 11.33
CA LEU A 645 7.78 1.83 12.14
C LEU A 645 8.85 2.81 12.65
N MET A 646 9.18 2.68 13.93
CA MET A 646 10.26 3.41 14.59
C MET A 646 11.60 2.70 14.36
N GLY A 647 12.64 3.46 14.04
CA GLY A 647 13.97 2.94 13.75
C GLY A 647 15.12 3.65 14.47
N ALA A 648 16.25 2.96 14.53
CA ALA A 648 17.53 3.39 15.07
C ALA A 648 18.35 4.18 14.02
N TYR A 649 17.71 5.12 13.34
CA TYR A 649 18.33 6.06 12.39
C TYR A 649 17.84 7.49 12.68
N ASP A 650 18.48 8.49 12.08
CA ASP A 650 18.14 9.90 12.32
C ASP A 650 16.65 10.17 12.04
N LYS A 651 15.94 10.78 13.01
CA LYS A 651 14.48 10.97 13.02
C LYS A 651 13.62 9.71 12.97
N GLY A 652 14.19 8.53 13.21
CA GLY A 652 13.47 7.26 13.28
C GLY A 652 12.48 7.14 14.44
N TYR A 653 12.45 8.12 15.36
CA TYR A 653 11.56 8.19 16.53
C TYR A 653 10.38 9.16 16.37
N GLU A 654 10.22 9.85 15.23
CA GLU A 654 9.11 10.80 14.98
C GLU A 654 7.72 10.13 14.81
N ALA A 655 7.60 8.83 15.08
CA ALA A 655 6.36 8.07 15.02
C ALA A 655 5.93 7.65 16.44
N ASP A 656 5.63 8.65 17.26
CA ASP A 656 5.28 8.52 18.69
C ASP A 656 3.85 8.00 18.94
N SER A 657 3.05 7.83 17.90
CA SER A 657 1.68 7.32 18.03
C SER A 657 1.19 6.57 16.78
N ALA A 658 0.32 5.58 17.02
CA ALA A 658 -0.59 5.08 16.01
C ALA A 658 -1.88 5.89 16.07
N THR A 659 -2.44 6.27 14.92
CA THR A 659 -3.64 7.12 14.85
C THR A 659 -4.78 6.46 14.09
N LEU A 660 -6.01 6.78 14.48
CA LEU A 660 -7.23 6.34 13.82
C LEU A 660 -8.19 7.50 13.66
N GLU A 661 -8.56 7.81 12.42
CA GLU A 661 -9.57 8.82 12.11
C GLU A 661 -10.98 8.29 12.41
N LEU A 662 -11.80 9.14 13.05
CA LEU A 662 -13.21 8.89 13.37
C LEU A 662 -14.07 10.03 12.80
N PRO A 663 -14.24 10.11 11.46
CA PRO A 663 -14.82 11.29 10.80
C PRO A 663 -16.24 11.62 11.25
N MET A 664 -17.07 10.62 11.55
CA MET A 664 -18.46 10.79 12.01
C MET A 664 -18.58 11.52 13.35
N HIS A 665 -17.51 11.51 14.14
CA HIS A 665 -17.46 12.20 15.43
C HIS A 665 -16.53 13.41 15.38
N GLU A 666 -15.91 13.67 14.22
CA GLU A 666 -14.84 14.64 14.03
C GLU A 666 -13.72 14.46 15.09
N LEU A 667 -13.37 13.20 15.37
CA LEU A 667 -12.34 12.83 16.32
C LEU A 667 -11.22 12.08 15.62
N GLN A 668 -10.04 12.09 16.22
CA GLN A 668 -8.96 11.15 15.94
C GLN A 668 -8.56 10.49 17.26
N ALA A 669 -8.47 9.16 17.27
CA ALA A 669 -7.87 8.42 18.37
C ALA A 669 -6.36 8.29 18.16
N GLN A 670 -5.59 8.39 19.23
CA GLN A 670 -4.14 8.25 19.22
C GLN A 670 -3.73 7.24 20.29
N PHE A 671 -2.92 6.25 19.91
CA PHE A 671 -2.30 5.31 20.82
C PHE A 671 -0.80 5.55 20.83
N TRP A 672 -0.31 6.13 21.92
CA TRP A 672 1.06 6.59 22.06
C TRP A 672 2.00 5.43 22.34
N VAL A 673 3.16 5.46 21.69
CA VAL A 673 4.22 4.47 21.82
C VAL A 673 5.59 5.15 21.84
N SER A 674 6.58 4.48 22.42
CA SER A 674 7.97 4.95 22.45
C SER A 674 8.94 3.82 22.10
N GLU A 675 10.14 4.17 21.66
CA GLU A 675 11.16 3.20 21.35
C GLU A 675 11.63 2.45 22.61
N VAL A 676 11.90 1.15 22.46
CA VAL A 676 12.63 0.38 23.47
C VAL A 676 14.09 0.34 23.02
N ASN A 677 14.84 1.36 23.44
CA ASN A 677 16.26 1.49 23.14
C ASN A 677 17.08 0.53 24.02
N ALA A 678 17.33 -0.67 23.49
CA ALA A 678 18.19 -1.67 24.12
C ALA A 678 19.21 -2.20 23.11
N ASP A 679 20.36 -2.67 23.60
CA ASP A 679 21.45 -3.17 22.76
C ASP A 679 20.98 -4.30 21.84
N ASN A 680 21.31 -4.19 20.55
CA ASN A 680 20.91 -5.13 19.49
C ASN A 680 19.39 -5.36 19.39
N ALA A 681 18.56 -4.44 19.90
CA ALA A 681 17.11 -4.52 19.81
C ALA A 681 16.56 -3.95 18.50
N TRP A 682 17.34 -3.95 17.42
CA TRP A 682 16.91 -3.61 16.06
C TRP A 682 17.24 -4.73 15.08
N ASN A 683 16.57 -4.73 13.94
CA ASN A 683 16.83 -5.68 12.85
C ASN A 683 17.90 -5.15 11.87
N ASP A 684 18.27 -5.95 10.86
CA ASP A 684 19.28 -5.60 9.85
C ASP A 684 18.98 -4.32 9.04
N THR A 685 17.73 -3.83 9.10
CA THR A 685 17.29 -2.59 8.45
C THR A 685 17.27 -1.38 9.40
N GLY A 686 17.75 -1.53 10.63
CA GLY A 686 17.76 -0.48 11.64
C GLY A 686 16.38 -0.15 12.22
N ILE A 687 15.41 -1.08 12.18
CA ILE A 687 14.08 -0.91 12.79
C ILE A 687 14.06 -1.56 14.16
N TRP A 688 13.53 -0.86 15.18
CA TRP A 688 13.42 -1.42 16.53
C TRP A 688 12.50 -2.66 16.55
N ASN A 689 12.92 -3.70 17.25
CA ASN A 689 12.14 -4.93 17.42
C ASN A 689 10.94 -4.70 18.35
N TYR A 690 11.08 -3.78 19.31
CA TYR A 690 10.10 -3.53 20.36
C TYR A 690 9.77 -2.03 20.51
N VAL A 691 8.56 -1.76 20.99
CA VAL A 691 8.09 -0.43 21.42
C VAL A 691 7.37 -0.56 22.76
N SER A 692 7.44 0.47 23.60
CA SER A 692 6.63 0.58 24.81
C SER A 692 5.34 1.35 24.53
N THR A 693 4.26 1.02 25.22
CA THR A 693 2.98 1.70 25.10
C THR A 693 2.80 2.75 26.18
N ASP A 694 2.06 3.81 25.87
CA ASP A 694 1.68 4.85 26.80
C ASP A 694 0.17 5.15 26.68
N GLN A 695 -0.21 6.42 26.50
CA GLN A 695 -1.58 6.88 26.61
C GLN A 695 -2.43 6.59 25.37
N VAL A 696 -3.73 6.37 25.61
CA VAL A 696 -4.77 6.51 24.58
C VAL A 696 -5.40 7.89 24.73
N ARG A 697 -5.41 8.68 23.64
CA ARG A 697 -5.97 10.03 23.59
C ARG A 697 -7.00 10.15 22.47
N PHE A 698 -7.94 11.07 22.65
CA PHE A 698 -8.83 11.53 21.59
C PHE A 698 -8.55 13.00 21.34
N VAL A 699 -8.47 13.37 20.07
CA VAL A 699 -8.22 14.75 19.65
C VAL A 699 -9.24 15.21 18.62
N ARG A 700 -9.51 16.51 18.60
CA ARG A 700 -10.30 17.21 17.59
C ARG A 700 -9.46 18.38 17.11
N GLN A 701 -9.16 18.44 15.81
CA GLN A 701 -8.29 19.49 15.25
C GLN A 701 -6.95 19.66 16.00
N ASN A 702 -6.34 18.54 16.41
CA ASN A 702 -5.12 18.44 17.25
C ASN A 702 -5.26 18.90 18.72
N GLU A 703 -6.45 19.28 19.17
CA GLU A 703 -6.72 19.57 20.58
C GLU A 703 -7.27 18.35 21.30
N SER A 704 -6.82 18.11 22.54
CA SER A 704 -7.27 16.96 23.31
C SER A 704 -8.72 17.12 23.76
N VAL A 705 -9.51 16.07 23.56
CA VAL A 705 -10.92 15.99 23.94
C VAL A 705 -11.04 15.20 25.25
N PRO A 706 -11.84 15.66 26.23
CA PRO A 706 -12.16 14.86 27.40
C PRO A 706 -12.76 13.51 27.02
N VAL A 707 -12.28 12.42 27.61
CA VAL A 707 -12.78 11.06 27.33
C VAL A 707 -14.25 10.89 27.69
N THR A 708 -14.79 11.74 28.56
CA THR A 708 -16.22 11.83 28.88
C THR A 708 -17.09 12.33 27.74
N ASP A 709 -16.50 13.08 26.80
CA ASP A 709 -17.20 13.66 25.65
C ASP A 709 -17.10 12.74 24.42
N VAL A 710 -16.37 11.62 24.53
CA VAL A 710 -16.25 10.62 23.48
C VAL A 710 -17.47 9.70 23.51
N PRO A 711 -18.15 9.47 22.37
CA PRO A 711 -19.28 8.56 22.30
C PRO A 711 -18.92 7.16 22.83
N PRO A 712 -19.75 6.53 23.69
CA PRO A 712 -19.42 5.25 24.33
C PRO A 712 -19.08 4.13 23.34
N LEU A 713 -19.77 4.08 22.19
CA LEU A 713 -19.46 3.12 21.14
C LEU A 713 -18.07 3.35 20.54
N ALA A 714 -17.73 4.60 20.21
CA ALA A 714 -16.42 4.94 19.66
C ALA A 714 -15.30 4.64 20.68
N PHE A 715 -15.48 5.04 21.94
CA PHE A 715 -14.54 4.74 23.01
C PHE A 715 -14.34 3.22 23.18
N SER A 716 -15.45 2.47 23.27
CA SER A 716 -15.39 1.01 23.45
C SER A 716 -14.65 0.31 22.30
N GLU A 717 -14.91 0.72 21.06
CA GLU A 717 -14.29 0.13 19.88
C GLU A 717 -12.81 0.49 19.73
N VAL A 718 -12.43 1.74 20.02
CA VAL A 718 -11.02 2.15 20.05
C VAL A 718 -10.25 1.39 21.13
N MET A 719 -10.80 1.30 22.34
CA MET A 719 -10.15 0.56 23.44
C MET A 719 -10.04 -0.94 23.13
N ARG A 720 -11.02 -1.50 22.41
CA ARG A 720 -10.99 -2.89 21.93
C ARG A 720 -9.86 -3.13 20.92
N ASP A 721 -9.62 -2.19 20.01
CA ASP A 721 -8.48 -2.26 19.09
C ASP A 721 -7.15 -2.19 19.86
N VAL A 722 -7.03 -1.27 20.82
CA VAL A 722 -5.81 -1.12 21.63
C VAL A 722 -5.56 -2.36 22.50
N ASP A 723 -6.59 -2.92 23.14
CA ASP A 723 -6.48 -4.18 23.90
C ASP A 723 -6.08 -5.35 22.98
N LEU A 724 -6.55 -5.40 21.73
CA LEU A 724 -6.06 -6.38 20.75
C LEU A 724 -4.57 -6.19 20.46
N PHE A 725 -4.12 -4.94 20.27
CA PHE A 725 -2.71 -4.65 20.00
C PHE A 725 -1.82 -5.12 21.15
N VAL A 726 -2.18 -4.77 22.38
CA VAL A 726 -1.48 -5.20 23.59
C VAL A 726 -1.58 -6.72 23.75
N GLY A 727 -2.79 -7.27 23.71
CA GLY A 727 -3.09 -8.68 23.93
C GLY A 727 -2.48 -9.63 22.92
N VAL A 728 -2.09 -9.17 21.72
CA VAL A 728 -1.48 -10.03 20.68
C VAL A 728 -0.01 -9.71 20.45
N ALA A 729 0.40 -8.44 20.53
CA ALA A 729 1.78 -8.04 20.26
C ALA A 729 2.65 -7.94 21.52
N SER A 730 2.07 -7.98 22.74
CA SER A 730 2.85 -7.93 23.98
C SER A 730 3.83 -9.10 24.09
N VAL A 731 5.07 -8.79 24.48
CA VAL A 731 6.07 -9.81 24.83
C VAL A 731 5.61 -10.66 26.01
N GLY A 732 4.69 -10.17 26.86
CA GLY A 732 4.09 -10.92 27.96
C GLY A 732 3.30 -12.17 27.53
N ASN A 733 2.91 -12.28 26.26
CA ASN A 733 2.26 -13.47 25.70
C ASN A 733 3.23 -14.45 25.02
N ASP A 734 4.53 -14.18 25.03
CA ASP A 734 5.54 -15.06 24.44
C ASP A 734 5.95 -16.13 25.47
N PRO A 735 5.55 -17.42 25.29
CA PRO A 735 5.91 -18.48 26.22
C PRO A 735 7.41 -18.79 26.22
N LEU A 736 8.13 -18.39 25.16
CA LEU A 736 9.57 -18.61 25.03
C LEU A 736 10.40 -17.41 25.47
N TRP A 737 9.77 -16.33 25.97
CA TRP A 737 10.51 -15.11 26.34
C TRP A 737 11.62 -15.37 27.36
N ARG A 738 11.37 -16.30 28.30
CA ARG A 738 12.32 -16.70 29.34
C ARG A 738 13.50 -17.50 28.77
N ASP A 739 13.28 -18.27 27.70
CA ASP A 739 14.24 -19.23 27.14
C ASP A 739 15.03 -18.66 25.95
N ASN A 740 14.46 -17.73 25.17
CA ASN A 740 15.09 -17.15 23.98
C ASN A 740 15.96 -15.91 24.27
N GLY A 741 16.26 -15.61 25.54
CA GLY A 741 17.08 -14.45 25.90
C GLY A 741 16.36 -13.11 25.73
N GLY A 742 15.05 -13.04 26.01
CA GLY A 742 14.31 -11.78 26.06
C GLY A 742 15.03 -10.73 26.92
N LEU A 743 14.80 -9.44 26.63
CA LEU A 743 15.47 -8.33 27.31
C LEU A 743 15.38 -8.50 28.84
N VAL A 744 16.54 -8.72 29.47
CA VAL A 744 16.65 -9.13 30.89
C VAL A 744 15.90 -8.17 31.83
N GLN A 745 15.92 -6.88 31.50
CA GLN A 745 15.24 -5.80 32.23
C GLN A 745 13.70 -5.90 32.25
N TYR A 746 13.08 -6.71 31.37
CA TYR A 746 11.61 -6.87 31.30
C TYR A 746 11.12 -8.26 31.76
N ARG A 747 11.94 -9.05 32.46
CA ARG A 747 11.51 -10.35 33.03
C ARG A 747 10.36 -10.19 34.04
N ASN A 748 10.47 -9.21 34.94
CA ASN A 748 9.43 -8.94 35.95
C ASN A 748 8.10 -8.48 35.31
N TYR A 749 8.18 -7.75 34.20
CA TYR A 749 7.01 -7.36 33.41
C TYR A 749 6.32 -8.57 32.77
N TRP A 750 7.09 -9.51 32.20
CA TRP A 750 6.52 -10.71 31.60
C TRP A 750 5.75 -11.57 32.63
N GLU A 751 6.30 -11.73 33.84
CA GLU A 751 5.69 -12.51 34.90
C GLU A 751 4.39 -11.87 35.42
N SER A 752 4.41 -10.55 35.68
CA SER A 752 3.22 -9.82 36.13
C SER A 752 2.11 -9.81 35.07
N TYR A 753 2.46 -9.69 33.79
CA TYR A 753 1.48 -9.75 32.70
C TYR A 753 0.94 -11.16 32.47
N SER A 754 1.80 -12.19 32.54
CA SER A 754 1.43 -13.58 32.24
C SER A 754 0.39 -14.16 33.18
N PHE A 755 0.38 -13.73 34.45
CA PHE A 755 -0.44 -14.31 35.52
C PHE A 755 -1.25 -13.26 36.31
N GLY A 756 -1.31 -12.02 35.83
CA GLY A 756 -1.96 -10.89 36.49
C GLY A 756 -3.49 -10.82 36.30
N GLU A 757 -4.02 -9.61 36.30
CA GLU A 757 -5.45 -9.36 36.10
C GLU A 757 -5.92 -9.65 34.67
N LEU A 758 -7.19 -10.03 34.52
CA LEU A 758 -7.77 -10.32 33.21
C LEU A 758 -8.10 -9.04 32.44
N SER A 759 -7.64 -8.94 31.19
CA SER A 759 -8.15 -7.95 30.22
C SER A 759 -9.63 -8.20 29.88
N GLU A 760 -10.30 -7.25 29.23
CA GLU A 760 -11.73 -7.40 28.89
C GLU A 760 -11.97 -8.55 27.90
N VAL A 761 -11.03 -8.79 26.99
CA VAL A 761 -11.02 -9.98 26.12
C VAL A 761 -10.97 -11.25 26.96
N ALA A 762 -10.11 -11.28 27.99
CA ALA A 762 -9.95 -12.44 28.85
C ALA A 762 -11.14 -12.66 29.81
N LYS A 763 -11.81 -11.59 30.27
CA LYS A 763 -13.07 -11.68 31.02
C LYS A 763 -14.20 -12.23 30.16
N THR A 764 -14.33 -11.75 28.93
CA THR A 764 -15.31 -12.29 27.98
C THR A 764 -15.07 -13.76 27.69
N ARG A 765 -13.79 -14.15 27.55
CA ARG A 765 -13.37 -15.55 27.41
C ARG A 765 -13.73 -16.39 28.63
N LYS A 766 -13.51 -15.86 29.84
CA LYS A 766 -13.92 -16.50 31.09
C LYS A 766 -15.41 -16.81 31.09
N LEU A 767 -16.26 -15.84 30.76
CA LEU A 767 -17.72 -16.04 30.66
C LEU A 767 -18.11 -17.13 29.65
N ALA A 768 -17.43 -17.16 28.50
CA ALA A 768 -17.64 -18.21 27.51
C ALA A 768 -17.21 -19.59 28.05
N LEU A 769 -16.07 -19.68 28.74
CA LEU A 769 -15.57 -20.91 29.34
C LEU A 769 -16.46 -21.41 30.49
N GLU A 770 -17.01 -20.53 31.32
CA GLU A 770 -17.96 -20.88 32.39
C GLU A 770 -19.20 -21.60 31.84
N ARG A 771 -19.62 -21.26 30.62
CA ARG A 771 -20.75 -21.90 29.93
C ARG A 771 -20.34 -23.15 29.15
N LEU A 772 -19.14 -23.15 28.57
CA LEU A 772 -18.66 -24.23 27.70
C LEU A 772 -18.08 -25.41 28.48
N VAL A 773 -17.18 -25.16 29.44
CA VAL A 773 -16.41 -26.19 30.17
C VAL A 773 -17.30 -27.27 30.79
N PRO A 774 -18.45 -26.94 31.44
CA PRO A 774 -19.34 -27.97 32.02
C PRO A 774 -19.91 -28.97 30.99
N ARG A 775 -19.96 -28.58 29.70
CA ARG A 775 -20.48 -29.39 28.60
C ARG A 775 -19.39 -30.21 27.88
N LEU A 776 -18.13 -30.06 28.30
CA LEU A 776 -16.98 -30.74 27.69
C LEU A 776 -16.46 -31.88 28.55
N LYS A 777 -15.71 -32.81 27.95
CA LYS A 777 -15.06 -33.93 28.66
C LYS A 777 -14.22 -33.44 29.86
N ILE A 778 -13.53 -32.32 29.70
CA ILE A 778 -12.68 -31.71 30.74
C ILE A 778 -13.47 -31.20 31.95
N GLY A 779 -14.77 -30.90 31.81
CA GLY A 779 -15.60 -30.36 32.89
C GLY A 779 -15.73 -31.26 34.12
N ARG A 780 -15.40 -32.55 33.99
CA ARG A 780 -15.36 -33.50 35.12
C ARG A 780 -14.14 -33.34 36.03
N VAL A 781 -13.08 -32.73 35.52
CA VAL A 781 -11.78 -32.62 36.20
C VAL A 781 -11.26 -31.17 36.27
N SER A 782 -12.05 -30.22 35.78
CA SER A 782 -11.65 -28.82 35.72
C SER A 782 -12.74 -27.88 36.18
N GLU A 783 -12.33 -26.79 36.82
CA GLU A 783 -13.22 -25.72 37.25
C GLU A 783 -12.51 -24.36 37.13
N ILE A 784 -13.29 -23.29 37.04
CA ILE A 784 -12.75 -21.94 36.95
C ILE A 784 -12.63 -21.37 38.37
N ARG A 785 -11.41 -21.03 38.78
CA ARG A 785 -11.11 -20.37 40.06
C ARG A 785 -10.34 -19.08 39.81
N GLY A 786 -10.94 -17.95 40.20
CA GLY A 786 -10.35 -16.62 39.97
C GLY A 786 -10.08 -16.36 38.49
N ASN A 787 -8.79 -16.19 38.16
CA ASN A 787 -8.30 -15.90 36.80
C ASN A 787 -7.78 -17.15 36.06
N PHE A 788 -8.04 -18.35 36.60
CA PHE A 788 -7.50 -19.61 36.08
C PHE A 788 -8.59 -20.64 35.80
N LEU A 789 -8.37 -21.44 34.77
CA LEU A 789 -8.98 -22.77 34.64
C LEU A 789 -8.07 -23.76 35.36
N GLU A 790 -8.50 -24.26 36.51
CA GLU A 790 -7.77 -25.31 37.24
C GLU A 790 -8.16 -26.68 36.67
N VAL A 791 -7.17 -27.46 36.24
CA VAL A 791 -7.34 -28.79 35.66
C VAL A 791 -6.60 -29.80 36.53
N LYS A 792 -7.32 -30.79 37.06
CA LYS A 792 -6.76 -31.90 37.81
C LYS A 792 -6.38 -33.03 36.85
N GLY A 793 -5.09 -33.13 36.52
CA GLY A 793 -4.53 -34.26 35.79
C GLY A 793 -4.35 -35.49 36.69
N LYS A 794 -3.70 -36.52 36.17
CA LYS A 794 -3.35 -37.74 36.91
C LYS A 794 -2.02 -37.62 37.66
N LEU A 795 -1.09 -36.79 37.16
CA LEU A 795 0.21 -36.54 37.81
C LEU A 795 0.21 -35.27 38.67
N ARG A 796 -0.33 -34.15 38.16
CA ARG A 796 -0.36 -32.85 38.88
C ARG A 796 -1.67 -32.10 38.67
N THR A 797 -1.84 -31.01 39.41
CA THR A 797 -2.91 -30.03 39.18
C THR A 797 -2.34 -28.79 38.51
N TYR A 798 -3.00 -28.32 37.47
CA TYR A 798 -2.54 -27.25 36.59
C TYR A 798 -3.47 -26.05 36.67
N LYS A 799 -2.91 -24.84 36.77
CA LYS A 799 -3.65 -23.57 36.69
C LYS A 799 -3.35 -22.95 35.32
N ILE A 800 -4.33 -22.92 34.42
CA ILE A 800 -4.19 -22.29 33.10
C ILE A 800 -4.76 -20.87 33.19
N HIS A 801 -3.91 -19.85 33.06
CA HIS A 801 -4.33 -18.46 33.14
C HIS A 801 -5.27 -18.12 31.97
N LEU A 802 -6.43 -17.53 32.28
CA LEU A 802 -7.47 -17.28 31.28
C LEU A 802 -7.10 -16.15 30.31
N GLY A 803 -6.14 -15.28 30.66
CA GLY A 803 -5.66 -14.19 29.81
C GLY A 803 -4.60 -14.63 28.80
N SER A 804 -3.52 -15.24 29.28
CA SER A 804 -2.32 -15.60 28.51
C SER A 804 -2.31 -17.04 28.00
N GLY A 805 -3.11 -17.92 28.62
CA GLY A 805 -3.03 -19.36 28.42
C GLY A 805 -1.77 -20.01 29.01
N ASN A 806 -0.97 -19.28 29.80
CA ASN A 806 0.21 -19.81 30.49
C ASN A 806 -0.20 -20.71 31.67
N ILE A 807 0.65 -21.69 31.99
CA ILE A 807 0.31 -22.78 32.92
C ILE A 807 1.22 -22.71 34.14
N LEU A 808 0.63 -22.82 35.33
CA LEU A 808 1.35 -23.07 36.59
C LEU A 808 1.00 -24.46 37.12
N MET A 809 1.97 -25.16 37.70
CA MET A 809 1.79 -26.47 38.33
C MET A 809 1.74 -26.31 39.85
N LYS A 810 0.70 -26.85 40.49
CA LYS A 810 0.63 -26.96 41.96
C LYS A 810 1.57 -28.08 42.46
N PRO A 811 2.09 -27.97 43.70
CA PRO A 811 1.77 -26.97 44.73
C PRO A 811 2.63 -25.68 44.72
N ASN A 812 3.76 -25.66 44.02
CA ASN A 812 4.74 -24.56 44.04
C ASN A 812 4.51 -23.47 42.98
N ASP A 813 3.40 -23.55 42.24
CA ASP A 813 3.09 -22.67 41.10
C ASP A 813 4.27 -22.60 40.09
N GLN A 814 4.92 -23.74 39.84
CA GLN A 814 6.02 -23.83 38.88
C GLN A 814 5.50 -23.66 37.45
N TYR A 815 6.11 -22.76 36.67
CA TYR A 815 5.74 -22.53 35.27
C TYR A 815 5.94 -23.78 34.41
N LEU A 816 4.94 -24.12 33.60
CA LEU A 816 4.99 -25.18 32.59
C LEU A 816 4.86 -24.55 31.20
N CYS A 817 5.93 -24.65 30.40
CA CYS A 817 5.97 -24.16 29.03
C CYS A 817 5.46 -25.25 28.08
N ILE A 818 4.30 -25.01 27.46
CA ILE A 818 3.75 -25.81 26.36
C ILE A 818 3.52 -24.87 25.18
N VAL A 819 4.29 -25.09 24.11
CA VAL A 819 4.18 -24.35 22.86
C VAL A 819 3.20 -25.08 21.94
N PRO A 820 2.07 -24.46 21.55
CA PRO A 820 1.17 -25.04 20.58
C PRO A 820 1.89 -25.13 19.22
N ASP A 821 1.88 -26.30 18.57
CA ASP A 821 2.29 -26.40 17.18
C ASP A 821 1.32 -25.60 16.30
N ARG A 822 1.79 -24.47 15.76
CA ARG A 822 0.99 -23.56 14.93
C ARG A 822 0.61 -24.18 13.58
N SER A 823 1.27 -25.27 13.16
CA SER A 823 0.99 -25.98 11.91
C SER A 823 -0.04 -27.10 12.08
N ALA A 824 -0.25 -27.59 13.31
CA ALA A 824 -1.25 -28.57 13.62
C ALA A 824 -2.65 -27.92 13.64
N LYS A 825 -3.57 -28.41 12.80
CA LYS A 825 -5.00 -28.08 12.96
C LYS A 825 -5.39 -28.47 14.39
N PRO A 826 -6.02 -27.60 15.20
CA PRO A 826 -6.43 -27.96 16.55
C PRO A 826 -7.50 -29.05 16.44
N ALA A 827 -7.08 -30.31 16.55
CA ALA A 827 -8.00 -31.45 16.61
C ALA A 827 -8.88 -31.37 17.88
N ALA A 828 -8.38 -30.69 18.92
CA ALA A 828 -9.04 -30.49 20.22
C ALA A 828 -10.34 -29.67 20.19
N THR A 829 -10.59 -28.89 19.12
CA THR A 829 -11.84 -28.11 18.94
C THR A 829 -12.76 -28.68 17.86
N ALA A 830 -12.40 -29.80 17.22
CA ALA A 830 -13.25 -30.43 16.22
C ALA A 830 -14.54 -30.95 16.88
N GLY A 831 -15.65 -30.23 16.67
CA GLY A 831 -16.99 -30.60 17.16
C GLY A 831 -17.49 -29.82 18.38
N VAL A 832 -16.69 -28.92 18.96
CA VAL A 832 -17.15 -28.04 20.06
C VAL A 832 -17.74 -26.77 19.49
N PHE A 833 -19.01 -26.50 19.77
CA PHE A 833 -19.66 -25.24 19.43
C PHE A 833 -18.99 -24.07 20.15
N LEU A 834 -18.50 -23.10 19.38
CA LEU A 834 -18.08 -21.79 19.87
C LEU A 834 -19.08 -20.75 19.38
N PRO A 835 -19.57 -19.84 20.24
CA PRO A 835 -20.60 -18.87 19.86
C PRO A 835 -20.11 -17.82 18.85
N PHE A 836 -18.80 -17.72 18.60
CA PHE A 836 -18.19 -16.77 17.67
C PHE A 836 -16.88 -17.29 17.06
N GLU A 837 -16.36 -16.57 16.06
CA GLU A 837 -15.03 -16.81 15.50
C GLU A 837 -13.93 -15.93 16.14
N GLY A 838 -12.67 -16.35 16.04
CA GLY A 838 -11.52 -15.44 16.18
C GLY A 838 -10.81 -15.34 17.54
N ASP A 839 -11.14 -16.16 18.54
CA ASP A 839 -10.37 -16.22 19.80
C ASP A 839 -9.42 -17.43 19.84
N ALA A 840 -8.17 -17.20 19.41
CA ALA A 840 -7.14 -18.23 19.36
C ALA A 840 -6.72 -18.70 20.76
N VAL A 841 -6.68 -17.79 21.74
CA VAL A 841 -6.26 -18.12 23.12
C VAL A 841 -7.27 -19.02 23.80
N LEU A 842 -8.58 -18.81 23.56
CA LEU A 842 -9.62 -19.74 24.01
C LEU A 842 -9.35 -21.17 23.52
N SER A 843 -9.02 -21.32 22.24
CA SER A 843 -8.70 -22.63 21.65
C SER A 843 -7.43 -23.24 22.24
N ILE A 844 -6.42 -22.41 22.54
CA ILE A 844 -5.18 -22.83 23.21
C ILE A 844 -5.46 -23.31 24.65
N ILE A 845 -6.27 -22.58 25.42
CA ILE A 845 -6.65 -22.95 26.79
C ILE A 845 -7.37 -24.30 26.78
N LEU A 846 -8.35 -24.48 25.89
CA LEU A 846 -9.09 -25.75 25.79
C LEU A 846 -8.18 -26.91 25.35
N SER A 847 -7.27 -26.67 24.39
CA SER A 847 -6.32 -27.69 23.95
C SER A 847 -5.35 -28.11 25.06
N LYS A 848 -4.81 -27.13 25.80
CA LYS A 848 -3.96 -27.36 26.97
C LYS A 848 -4.71 -28.12 28.07
N ALA A 849 -5.95 -27.72 28.37
CA ALA A 849 -6.77 -28.41 29.37
C ALA A 849 -7.05 -29.87 29.00
N GLN A 850 -7.36 -30.15 27.73
CA GLN A 850 -7.55 -31.51 27.25
C GLN A 850 -6.28 -32.35 27.33
N LEU A 851 -5.13 -31.78 26.94
CA LEU A 851 -3.83 -32.45 27.04
C LEU A 851 -3.48 -32.78 28.51
N LEU A 852 -3.68 -31.82 29.42
CA LEU A 852 -3.28 -31.93 30.82
C LEU A 852 -4.24 -32.77 31.68
N MET A 853 -5.46 -33.02 31.22
CA MET A 853 -6.38 -33.96 31.87
C MET A 853 -5.85 -35.39 31.84
N ASP A 854 -5.13 -35.78 30.78
CA ASP A 854 -4.53 -37.10 30.58
C ASP A 854 -2.99 -36.98 30.57
N ASP A 855 -2.43 -36.23 31.52
CA ASP A 855 -1.00 -35.89 31.61
C ASP A 855 -0.03 -37.08 31.72
N ASP A 856 -0.51 -38.23 32.21
CA ASP A 856 0.20 -39.52 32.26
C ASP A 856 0.45 -40.14 30.87
N THR A 857 -0.31 -39.71 29.86
CA THR A 857 -0.21 -40.24 28.49
C THR A 857 0.67 -39.38 27.57
N ILE A 858 1.19 -38.25 28.07
CA ILE A 858 2.02 -37.34 27.29
C ILE A 858 3.38 -37.98 27.01
N THR A 859 3.75 -38.11 25.73
CA THR A 859 5.03 -38.70 25.31
C THR A 859 6.10 -37.68 24.94
N ASP A 860 5.74 -36.39 24.80
CA ASP A 860 6.67 -35.34 24.43
C ASP A 860 7.71 -35.12 25.54
N GLU A 861 8.99 -35.37 25.24
CA GLU A 861 10.10 -35.24 26.17
C GLU A 861 10.28 -33.80 26.69
N THR A 862 9.92 -32.79 25.89
CA THR A 862 10.03 -31.38 26.29
C THR A 862 9.03 -31.04 27.39
N ILE A 863 7.87 -31.70 27.42
CA ILE A 863 6.82 -31.52 28.43
C ILE A 863 7.08 -32.45 29.63
N THR A 864 7.29 -33.74 29.39
CA THR A 864 7.46 -34.74 30.46
C THR A 864 8.67 -34.44 31.37
N ARG A 865 9.77 -33.89 30.82
CA ARG A 865 10.90 -33.43 31.63
C ARG A 865 10.54 -32.28 32.57
N GLN A 866 9.64 -31.39 32.16
CA GLN A 866 9.16 -30.30 33.02
C GLN A 866 8.22 -30.82 34.12
N LEU A 867 7.33 -31.77 33.79
CA LEU A 867 6.40 -32.37 34.76
C LEU A 867 7.10 -33.15 35.89
N ARG A 868 8.28 -33.71 35.61
CA ARG A 868 9.09 -34.50 36.56
C ARG A 868 10.02 -33.66 37.43
N ARG A 869 10.15 -32.35 37.19
CA ARG A 869 10.96 -31.46 38.06
C ARG A 869 10.19 -31.18 39.34
N GLU A 870 10.75 -31.58 40.48
CA GLU A 870 10.20 -31.29 41.82
C GLU A 870 10.29 -29.80 42.16
#